data_AF-Q2GM38-F1
#
_entry.id   AF-Q2GM38-F1
#
_cell.length_a   1.000
_cell.length_b   1.000
_cell.length_c   1.000
_cell.angle_alpha   90.00
_cell.angle_beta   90.00
_cell.angle_gamma   90.00
#
_symmetry.space_group_name_H-M   'P 1'
#
loop_
_entity.id
_entity.type
_entity.pdbx_description
1 polymer ?
#
loop_
_entity_poly.entity_id
_entity_poly.type
_entity_poly.pdbx_seq_one_letter_code
_entity_poly.pdbx_strand_id
1 'polypeptide(L)'
;MIHSMIHEYRPKNTSLAYEPKQREFRDFCYRKQYYDGDTVTEDKLLLFLVEDVANRPLKTKSTKADSDIPLENTRLAWRSVRSYATAITDLYRTQKARGMNVHPSPREDNVREYLKTLQQRDAQQDKDNYADKGRDALLDGYTEEEFERVCYELWARGSASPEYHLRTLVDLLLGHYMLARGGDRRAAELSDLLTFEFTGEGPTRCMPLILTTRAGKQNQHGQLETAGALRNRRPLICMLGGLAFYLLYRWDLTDELLPDFSRRAAWYDIRLLKSYGSDRTAALSYNSQRDWVVKAFGYAGVTSQKKTHVGRSLGAKTAELKGVSEDQIRRAGRWNQEQMVGCYLNALPRKFMRTMAGHPSQMGCFEIRRAGIAPPEALLSMIWPGLDSWKDRFGPRSDQVNDLAAMGLTNLLFYLREVALQDSVLLMQQFPNSPVWNHPVFQHEAYQPFAQQVLAFVQEEEQPSQLAVLVQAMPVLADYLKSIDSRNEARAAKLQAAFKTEVRAAETRLREAQSTQLQTLVSGLQAAATAVLPPAEGGGKSQCTSAQSSINNSRLASPDPARTYNTLEPELQPPQYRMCRAVRTVEGLWREWTVGLRGQPAIAALDSRWGSRWRAGRQSELQWYSLRLEVIKEIRRVAQAKRISEQAAMGIVSMQQQRIGCSLDQFCKQLRANRKACTPGRLAV
;
A
#
# COMPACT_ATOMS: atom_id res chain seq x y z
N MET A 1 13.36 20.30 33.54
CA MET A 1 13.86 20.83 32.24
C MET A 1 13.57 19.87 31.08
N ILE A 2 14.02 18.60 31.09
CA ILE A 2 13.75 17.64 29.99
C ILE A 2 12.24 17.34 29.82
N HIS A 3 11.51 17.21 30.92
CA HIS A 3 10.07 16.88 30.88
C HIS A 3 9.18 18.06 30.44
N SER A 4 9.56 19.31 30.75
CA SER A 4 8.85 20.49 30.25
C SER A 4 9.00 20.60 28.73
N MET A 5 10.18 20.29 28.18
CA MET A 5 10.40 20.19 26.74
C MET A 5 9.54 19.08 26.09
N ILE A 6 9.39 17.90 26.71
CA ILE A 6 8.53 16.82 26.16
C ILE A 6 7.06 17.22 26.05
N HIS A 7 6.54 18.02 26.99
CA HIS A 7 5.17 18.54 26.92
C HIS A 7 5.02 19.67 25.91
N GLU A 8 6.05 20.49 25.74
CA GLU A 8 6.09 21.59 24.77
C GLU A 8 6.03 21.09 23.31
N TYR A 9 6.69 19.96 22.99
CA TYR A 9 6.66 19.34 21.67
C TYR A 9 5.47 18.38 21.43
N ARG A 10 4.51 18.30 22.36
CA ARG A 10 3.33 17.44 22.20
C ARG A 10 2.40 18.01 21.12
N PRO A 11 1.81 17.17 20.23
CA PRO A 11 0.80 17.65 19.29
C PRO A 11 -0.36 18.33 20.04
N LYS A 12 -0.69 19.58 19.67
CA LYS A 12 -1.73 20.41 20.32
C LYS A 12 -3.04 19.66 20.55
N ASN A 13 -3.48 18.88 19.55
CA ASN A 13 -4.71 18.08 19.64
C ASN A 13 -4.66 16.99 20.73
N THR A 14 -3.49 16.43 21.02
CA THR A 14 -3.31 15.45 22.09
C THR A 14 -3.42 16.14 23.45
N SER A 15 -2.83 17.32 23.63
CA SER A 15 -2.96 18.12 24.86
C SER A 15 -4.41 18.49 25.14
N LEU A 16 -5.09 19.09 24.15
CA LEU A 16 -6.52 19.45 24.23
C LEU A 16 -7.41 18.24 24.55
N ALA A 17 -7.05 17.05 24.07
CA ALA A 17 -7.80 15.83 24.35
C ALA A 17 -7.51 15.22 25.73
N TYR A 18 -6.30 15.38 26.27
CA TYR A 18 -5.86 14.72 27.50
C TYR A 18 -6.10 15.58 28.73
N GLU A 19 -5.88 16.90 28.66
CA GLU A 19 -6.00 17.81 29.79
C GLU A 19 -7.36 17.74 30.50
N PRO A 20 -8.53 17.74 29.81
CA PRO A 20 -9.81 17.60 30.48
C PRO A 20 -9.94 16.27 31.24
N LYS A 21 -9.44 15.18 30.66
CA LYS A 21 -9.51 13.83 31.26
C LYS A 21 -8.60 13.70 32.47
N GLN A 22 -7.41 14.31 32.41
CA GLN A 22 -6.50 14.37 33.54
C GLN A 22 -7.06 15.24 34.67
N ARG A 23 -7.72 16.35 34.35
CA ARG A 23 -8.41 17.18 35.35
C ARG A 23 -9.49 16.39 36.09
N GLU A 24 -10.36 15.70 35.36
CA GLU A 24 -11.40 14.87 35.96
C GLU A 24 -10.83 13.79 36.91
N PHE A 25 -9.69 13.19 36.57
CA PHE A 25 -9.01 12.25 37.46
C PHE A 25 -8.48 12.89 38.75
N ARG A 26 -7.94 14.12 38.67
CA ARG A 26 -7.51 14.87 39.86
C ARG A 26 -8.69 15.21 40.75
N ASP A 27 -9.79 15.66 40.14
CA ASP A 27 -11.03 15.96 40.86
C ASP A 27 -11.58 14.71 41.56
N PHE A 28 -11.53 13.55 40.89
CA PHE A 28 -11.85 12.25 41.50
C PHE A 28 -10.95 11.95 42.71
N CYS A 29 -9.63 12.12 42.58
CA CYS A 29 -8.70 11.84 43.67
C CYS A 29 -8.93 12.76 44.88
N TYR A 30 -9.24 14.03 44.62
CA TYR A 30 -9.60 15.00 45.65
C TYR A 30 -10.90 14.62 46.37
N ARG A 31 -11.94 14.22 45.63
CA ARG A 31 -13.23 13.76 46.20
C ARG A 31 -13.08 12.50 47.05
N LYS A 32 -12.19 11.58 46.67
CA LYS A 32 -11.90 10.35 47.41
C LYS A 32 -10.93 10.55 48.58
N GLN A 33 -10.41 11.76 48.78
CA GLN A 33 -9.50 12.12 49.87
C GLN A 33 -8.25 11.22 49.96
N TYR A 34 -7.67 10.84 48.82
CA TYR A 34 -6.43 10.06 48.82
C TYR A 34 -5.27 10.87 49.39
N TYR A 35 -4.53 10.27 50.33
CA TYR A 35 -3.41 10.91 51.02
C TYR A 35 -2.27 11.35 50.09
N ASP A 36 -1.97 10.52 49.10
CA ASP A 36 -0.97 10.76 48.03
C ASP A 36 -1.54 11.58 46.86
N GLY A 37 -2.72 12.19 47.03
CA GLY A 37 -3.35 13.08 46.07
C GLY A 37 -3.60 12.44 44.71
N ASP A 38 -3.19 13.13 43.64
CA ASP A 38 -3.39 12.71 42.25
C ASP A 38 -2.35 11.70 41.76
N THR A 39 -1.52 11.15 42.64
CA THR A 39 -0.56 10.07 42.30
C THR A 39 -1.30 8.90 41.65
N VAL A 40 -0.94 8.60 40.42
CA VAL A 40 -1.63 7.59 39.60
C VAL A 40 -1.17 6.18 40.00
N THR A 41 -2.11 5.35 40.46
CA THR A 41 -1.92 3.92 40.65
C THR A 41 -2.87 3.14 39.74
N GLU A 42 -2.62 1.84 39.55
CA GLU A 42 -3.55 0.98 38.79
C GLU A 42 -4.95 0.95 39.45
N ASP A 43 -5.02 0.81 40.77
CA ASP A 43 -6.28 0.75 41.51
C ASP A 43 -7.09 2.04 41.42
N LYS A 44 -6.44 3.20 41.58
CA LYS A 44 -7.11 4.50 41.40
C LYS A 44 -7.62 4.69 39.98
N LEU A 45 -6.82 4.32 38.99
CA LEU A 45 -7.23 4.40 37.60
C LEU A 45 -8.43 3.47 37.35
N LEU A 46 -8.37 2.22 37.79
CA LEU A 46 -9.45 1.27 37.62
C LEU A 46 -10.74 1.78 38.28
N LEU A 47 -10.65 2.22 39.55
CA LEU A 47 -11.80 2.73 40.29
C LEU A 47 -12.41 3.96 39.61
N PHE A 48 -11.58 4.90 39.15
CA PHE A 48 -12.03 6.05 38.37
C PHE A 48 -12.73 5.63 37.07
N LEU A 49 -12.19 4.66 36.34
CA LEU A 49 -12.80 4.17 35.11
C LEU A 49 -14.15 3.49 35.36
N VAL A 50 -14.29 2.77 36.48
CA VAL A 50 -15.52 2.05 36.86
C VAL A 50 -16.60 3.02 37.36
N GLU A 51 -16.28 3.87 38.33
CA GLU A 51 -17.25 4.72 39.01
C GLU A 51 -17.64 5.95 38.18
N ASP A 52 -16.65 6.64 37.59
CA ASP A 52 -16.86 7.98 37.05
C ASP A 52 -16.97 8.02 35.52
N VAL A 53 -16.41 7.03 34.81
CA VAL A 53 -16.23 7.10 33.34
C VAL A 53 -17.11 6.11 32.59
N ALA A 54 -16.97 4.81 32.82
CA ALA A 54 -17.57 3.77 31.97
C ALA A 54 -19.10 3.78 31.95
N ASN A 55 -19.71 4.17 33.08
CA ASN A 55 -21.15 4.23 33.27
C ASN A 55 -21.73 5.64 33.15
N ARG A 56 -20.91 6.61 32.71
CA ARG A 56 -21.36 7.99 32.53
C ARG A 56 -22.35 8.11 31.36
N PRO A 57 -23.53 8.74 31.55
CA PRO A 57 -24.44 9.02 30.46
C PRO A 57 -23.82 10.02 29.47
N LEU A 58 -24.17 9.91 28.19
CA LEU A 58 -23.72 10.90 27.21
C LEU A 58 -24.40 12.25 27.46
N LYS A 59 -23.64 13.35 27.32
CA LYS A 59 -24.19 14.72 27.43
C LYS A 59 -25.13 15.08 26.27
N THR A 60 -24.98 14.39 25.14
CA THR A 60 -25.78 14.58 23.93
C THR A 60 -25.92 13.23 23.24
N LYS A 61 -27.09 12.99 22.65
CA LYS A 61 -27.35 11.71 21.98
C LYS A 61 -26.34 11.49 20.86
N SER A 62 -25.67 10.34 20.90
CA SER A 62 -24.74 9.97 19.84
C SER A 62 -25.51 9.89 18.52
N THR A 63 -24.98 10.50 17.45
CA THR A 63 -25.52 10.32 16.08
C THR A 63 -25.44 8.88 15.61
N LYS A 64 -24.71 8.03 16.35
CA LYS A 64 -24.61 6.59 16.10
C LYS A 64 -25.61 5.73 16.87
N ALA A 65 -26.23 6.27 17.91
CA ALA A 65 -27.25 5.56 18.68
C ALA A 65 -28.59 5.67 17.95
N ASP A 66 -29.38 4.60 18.00
CA ASP A 66 -30.68 4.56 17.33
C ASP A 66 -31.66 5.60 17.91
N SER A 67 -32.61 6.09 17.10
CA SER A 67 -33.59 7.11 17.52
C SER A 67 -34.38 6.69 18.75
N ASP A 68 -34.50 5.38 18.97
CA ASP A 68 -35.40 4.81 19.96
C ASP A 68 -34.71 4.56 21.31
N ILE A 69 -33.37 4.68 21.38
CA ILE A 69 -32.62 4.54 22.63
C ILE A 69 -32.64 5.86 23.41
N PRO A 70 -33.20 5.91 24.63
CA PRO A 70 -33.19 7.12 25.47
C PRO A 70 -31.76 7.60 25.78
N LEU A 71 -31.56 8.93 25.84
CA LEU A 71 -30.25 9.54 26.12
C LEU A 71 -29.65 9.02 27.44
N GLU A 72 -30.50 8.89 28.46
CA GLU A 72 -30.19 8.35 29.78
C GLU A 72 -29.71 6.90 29.79
N ASN A 73 -29.90 6.15 28.70
CA ASN A 73 -29.43 4.78 28.51
C ASN A 73 -28.18 4.69 27.63
N THR A 74 -27.77 5.81 27.03
CA THR A 74 -26.51 5.86 26.28
C THR A 74 -25.33 6.04 27.23
N ARG A 75 -24.23 5.30 26.99
CA ARG A 75 -23.02 5.32 27.80
C ARG A 75 -21.80 5.61 26.95
N LEU A 76 -20.68 5.95 27.59
CA LEU A 76 -19.40 6.06 26.88
C LEU A 76 -18.98 4.68 26.33
N ALA A 77 -18.75 4.62 25.02
CA ALA A 77 -18.18 3.46 24.36
C ALA A 77 -16.77 3.15 24.90
N TRP A 78 -16.37 1.89 24.87
CA TRP A 78 -15.08 1.38 25.38
C TRP A 78 -13.89 2.15 24.80
N ARG A 79 -13.98 2.60 23.54
CA ARG A 79 -12.93 3.40 22.88
C ARG A 79 -12.73 4.75 23.58
N SER A 80 -13.81 5.36 24.05
CA SER A 80 -13.77 6.60 24.84
C SER A 80 -13.18 6.33 26.22
N VAL A 81 -13.58 5.26 26.91
CA VAL A 81 -13.00 4.86 28.20
C VAL A 81 -11.50 4.58 28.07
N ARG A 82 -11.08 3.86 27.02
CA ARG A 82 -9.66 3.63 26.68
C ARG A 82 -8.88 4.94 26.49
N SER A 83 -9.53 6.00 26.02
CA SER A 83 -8.89 7.30 25.87
C SER A 83 -8.61 7.97 27.22
N TYR A 84 -9.46 7.78 28.24
CA TYR A 84 -9.18 8.17 29.64
C TYR A 84 -8.01 7.38 30.21
N ALA A 85 -8.03 6.05 30.06
CA ALA A 85 -6.92 5.21 30.49
C ALA A 85 -5.59 5.66 29.87
N THR A 86 -5.61 6.03 28.59
CA THR A 86 -4.41 6.52 27.89
C THR A 86 -3.97 7.91 28.38
N ALA A 87 -4.92 8.84 28.61
CA ALA A 87 -4.62 10.17 29.14
C ALA A 87 -4.08 10.14 30.57
N ILE A 88 -4.56 9.22 31.41
CA ILE A 88 -4.06 9.06 32.79
C ILE A 88 -2.75 8.28 32.83
N THR A 89 -2.55 7.29 31.95
CA THR A 89 -1.23 6.66 31.77
C THR A 89 -0.17 7.70 31.38
N ASP A 90 -0.57 8.72 30.61
CA ASP A 90 0.30 9.84 30.27
C ASP A 90 0.62 10.76 31.47
N LEU A 91 -0.36 11.00 32.35
CA LEU A 91 -0.14 11.69 33.63
C LEU A 91 0.83 10.88 34.53
N TYR A 92 0.65 9.56 34.60
CA TYR A 92 1.57 8.67 35.32
C TYR A 92 3.00 8.79 34.80
N ARG A 93 3.21 8.76 33.48
CA ARG A 93 4.54 8.94 32.87
C ARG A 93 5.17 10.27 33.29
N THR A 94 4.35 11.30 33.41
CA THR A 94 4.77 12.63 33.91
C THR A 94 5.21 12.58 35.36
N GLN A 95 4.41 11.96 36.23
CA GLN A 95 4.74 11.84 37.65
C GLN A 95 6.00 10.99 37.87
N LYS A 96 6.13 9.87 37.15
CA LYS A 96 7.30 8.99 37.22
C LYS A 96 8.58 9.67 36.75
N ALA A 97 8.52 10.41 35.64
CA ALA A 97 9.66 11.18 35.16
C ALA A 97 10.11 12.31 36.11
N ARG A 98 9.20 12.80 36.96
CA ARG A 98 9.48 13.79 38.01
C ARG A 98 9.91 13.17 39.34
N GLY A 99 9.98 11.84 39.44
CA GLY A 99 10.25 11.13 40.69
C GLY A 99 9.12 11.20 41.72
N MET A 100 7.93 11.68 41.33
CA MET A 100 6.77 11.80 42.22
C MET A 100 6.00 10.49 42.39
N ASN A 101 6.19 9.53 41.48
CA ASN A 101 5.46 8.28 41.46
C ASN A 101 6.40 7.10 41.24
N VAL A 102 6.46 6.21 42.23
CA VAL A 102 7.31 5.01 42.28
C VAL A 102 6.57 3.73 41.88
N HIS A 103 5.25 3.81 41.65
CA HIS A 103 4.41 2.65 41.37
C HIS A 103 4.69 2.03 39.97
N PRO A 104 4.31 0.76 39.75
CA PRO A 104 4.30 0.14 38.42
C PRO A 104 3.35 0.86 37.46
N SER A 105 3.38 0.47 36.18
CA SER A 105 2.51 1.09 35.18
C SER A 105 1.05 0.95 35.61
N PRO A 106 0.18 1.96 35.45
CA PRO A 106 -1.22 1.85 35.82
C PRO A 106 -2.04 1.05 34.78
N ARG A 107 -1.38 0.49 33.76
CA ARG A 107 -2.01 -0.21 32.63
C ARG A 107 -1.47 -1.63 32.49
N GLU A 108 -1.36 -2.31 33.62
CA GLU A 108 -1.05 -3.74 33.70
C GLU A 108 -2.34 -4.55 33.45
N ASP A 109 -2.51 -5.67 34.13
CA ASP A 109 -3.50 -6.68 33.75
C ASP A 109 -4.94 -6.27 34.06
N ASN A 110 -5.22 -5.63 35.21
CA ASN A 110 -6.58 -5.34 35.66
C ASN A 110 -7.27 -4.30 34.77
N VAL A 111 -6.58 -3.18 34.48
CA VAL A 111 -7.13 -2.15 33.58
C VAL A 111 -7.28 -2.69 32.15
N ARG A 112 -6.36 -3.56 31.70
CA ARG A 112 -6.46 -4.18 30.39
C ARG A 112 -7.65 -5.14 30.31
N GLU A 113 -7.86 -5.96 31.33
CA GLU A 113 -8.98 -6.89 31.42
C GLU A 113 -10.31 -6.15 31.50
N TYR A 114 -10.42 -5.11 32.31
CA TYR A 114 -11.62 -4.27 32.36
C TYR A 114 -11.93 -3.60 31.01
N LEU A 115 -10.92 -3.13 30.28
CA LEU A 115 -11.15 -2.59 28.92
C LEU A 115 -11.65 -3.68 27.94
N LYS A 116 -11.28 -4.96 28.13
CA LYS A 116 -11.83 -6.07 27.34
C LYS A 116 -13.27 -6.37 27.71
N THR A 117 -13.64 -6.33 28.99
CA THR A 117 -15.04 -6.53 29.41
C THR A 117 -15.94 -5.43 28.86
N LEU A 118 -15.48 -4.17 28.83
CA LEU A 118 -16.20 -3.07 28.17
C LEU A 118 -16.31 -3.26 26.66
N GLN A 119 -15.29 -3.81 26.01
CA GLN A 119 -15.36 -4.14 24.58
C GLN A 119 -16.41 -5.22 24.31
N GLN A 120 -16.51 -6.24 25.17
CA GLN A 120 -17.54 -7.28 25.09
C GLN A 120 -18.94 -6.71 25.37
N ARG A 121 -19.08 -5.86 26.39
CA ARG A 121 -20.32 -5.13 26.72
C ARG A 121 -20.83 -4.35 25.52
N ASP A 122 -19.99 -3.54 24.89
CA ASP A 122 -20.37 -2.73 23.73
C ASP A 122 -20.80 -3.64 22.55
N ALA A 123 -20.09 -4.74 22.31
CA ALA A 123 -20.44 -5.69 21.24
C ALA A 123 -21.77 -6.42 21.51
N GLN A 124 -22.04 -6.78 22.77
CA GLN A 124 -23.30 -7.37 23.18
C GLN A 124 -24.44 -6.36 23.08
N GLN A 125 -24.22 -5.10 23.49
CA GLN A 125 -25.19 -4.02 23.34
C GLN A 125 -25.50 -3.73 21.87
N ASP A 126 -24.51 -3.75 20.98
CA ASP A 126 -24.74 -3.63 19.53
C ASP A 126 -25.60 -4.80 19.01
N LYS A 127 -25.40 -6.02 19.53
CA LYS A 127 -26.20 -7.19 19.19
C LYS A 127 -27.64 -7.10 19.71
N ASP A 128 -27.82 -6.71 20.97
CA ASP A 128 -29.13 -6.61 21.63
C ASP A 128 -29.98 -5.48 21.03
N ASN A 129 -29.34 -4.39 20.60
CA ASN A 129 -29.99 -3.28 19.93
C ASN A 129 -30.20 -3.51 18.42
N TYR A 130 -29.91 -4.70 17.90
CA TYR A 130 -29.98 -5.01 16.46
C TYR A 130 -29.24 -3.98 15.58
N ALA A 131 -28.09 -3.48 16.07
CA ALA A 131 -27.31 -2.50 15.33
C ALA A 131 -27.01 -3.02 13.92
N ASP A 132 -27.19 -2.15 12.91
CA ASP A 132 -27.01 -2.51 11.52
C ASP A 132 -25.65 -3.18 11.28
N LYS A 133 -25.68 -4.47 10.90
CA LYS A 133 -24.48 -5.27 10.63
C LYS A 133 -23.72 -4.80 9.39
N GLY A 134 -24.37 -4.03 8.50
CA GLY A 134 -23.76 -3.36 7.37
C GLY A 134 -22.92 -2.13 7.76
N ARG A 135 -23.11 -1.61 8.99
CA ARG A 135 -22.31 -0.50 9.52
C ARG A 135 -20.84 -0.87 9.59
N ASP A 136 -19.98 0.05 9.15
CA ASP A 136 -18.53 -0.14 9.13
C ASP A 136 -18.07 -1.38 8.30
N ALA A 137 -18.99 -2.00 7.54
CA ALA A 137 -18.73 -3.17 6.69
C ALA A 137 -18.41 -2.76 5.25
N LEU A 138 -18.47 -3.71 4.31
CA LEU A 138 -18.16 -3.45 2.89
C LEU A 138 -19.09 -2.39 2.27
N LEU A 139 -20.36 -2.37 2.70
CA LEU A 139 -21.43 -1.50 2.19
C LEU A 139 -21.48 -0.09 2.81
N ASP A 140 -20.70 0.21 3.86
CA ASP A 140 -20.61 1.56 4.45
C ASP A 140 -19.74 2.48 3.57
N GLY A 141 -20.39 3.40 2.84
CA GLY A 141 -19.72 4.40 2.01
C GLY A 141 -20.45 4.72 0.70
N TYR A 142 -19.71 4.72 -0.41
CA TYR A 142 -20.14 4.94 -1.78
C TYR A 142 -19.39 3.98 -2.73
N THR A 143 -20.03 3.66 -3.85
CA THR A 143 -19.43 3.05 -5.05
C THR A 143 -18.67 4.10 -5.88
N GLU A 144 -17.93 3.68 -6.91
CA GLU A 144 -17.24 4.63 -7.79
C GLU A 144 -18.26 5.51 -8.55
N GLU A 145 -19.36 4.91 -9.00
CA GLU A 145 -20.45 5.57 -9.70
C GLU A 145 -21.15 6.60 -8.81
N GLU A 146 -21.39 6.27 -7.54
CA GLU A 146 -21.94 7.21 -6.56
C GLU A 146 -20.95 8.34 -6.26
N PHE A 147 -19.64 8.07 -6.21
CA PHE A 147 -18.63 9.11 -6.01
C PHE A 147 -18.57 10.09 -7.19
N GLU A 148 -18.68 9.59 -8.42
CA GLU A 148 -18.81 10.41 -9.62
C GLU A 148 -20.08 11.25 -9.59
N ARG A 149 -21.20 10.68 -9.15
CA ARG A 149 -22.44 11.43 -8.94
C ARG A 149 -22.26 12.54 -7.90
N VAL A 150 -21.54 12.29 -6.81
CA VAL A 150 -21.19 13.35 -5.84
C VAL A 150 -20.39 14.47 -6.53
N CYS A 151 -19.41 14.13 -7.37
CA CYS A 151 -18.64 15.13 -8.12
C CYS A 151 -19.53 15.91 -9.11
N TYR A 152 -20.43 15.22 -9.81
CA TYR A 152 -21.42 15.82 -10.71
C TYR A 152 -22.32 16.81 -9.99
N GLU A 153 -22.90 16.43 -8.84
CA GLU A 153 -23.77 17.31 -8.07
C GLU A 153 -23.03 18.54 -7.52
N LEU A 154 -21.75 18.41 -7.18
CA LEU A 154 -20.93 19.56 -6.78
C LEU A 154 -20.71 20.55 -7.92
N TRP A 155 -20.54 20.08 -9.16
CA TRP A 155 -20.50 20.93 -10.34
C TRP A 155 -21.87 21.55 -10.65
N ALA A 156 -22.92 20.74 -10.70
CA ALA A 156 -24.27 21.16 -11.09
C ALA A 156 -24.90 22.16 -10.15
N ARG A 157 -24.64 22.05 -8.83
CA ARG A 157 -25.22 22.93 -7.79
C ARG A 157 -24.30 24.09 -7.41
N GLY A 158 -23.20 24.26 -8.12
CA GLY A 158 -22.18 25.27 -7.83
C GLY A 158 -22.70 26.70 -7.80
N SER A 159 -23.75 27.04 -8.57
CA SER A 159 -24.14 28.43 -8.84
C SER A 159 -24.38 29.30 -7.60
N ALA A 160 -24.96 28.76 -6.53
CA ALA A 160 -25.26 29.54 -5.33
C ALA A 160 -24.03 29.79 -4.43
N SER A 161 -23.02 28.91 -4.50
CA SER A 161 -21.80 29.04 -3.69
C SER A 161 -20.62 28.32 -4.37
N PRO A 162 -20.13 28.86 -5.51
CA PRO A 162 -19.24 28.09 -6.38
C PRO A 162 -17.92 27.74 -5.70
N GLU A 163 -17.35 28.69 -4.96
CA GLU A 163 -16.09 28.48 -4.23
C GLU A 163 -16.19 27.29 -3.26
N TYR A 164 -17.27 27.20 -2.48
CA TYR A 164 -17.42 26.13 -1.50
C TYR A 164 -17.68 24.76 -2.15
N HIS A 165 -18.41 24.73 -3.27
CA HIS A 165 -18.62 23.50 -4.03
C HIS A 165 -17.32 23.01 -4.66
N LEU A 166 -16.56 23.89 -5.33
CA LEU A 166 -15.25 23.57 -5.92
C LEU A 166 -14.22 23.18 -4.85
N ARG A 167 -14.17 23.89 -3.71
CA ARG A 167 -13.33 23.51 -2.56
C ARG A 167 -13.67 22.11 -2.04
N THR A 168 -14.97 21.79 -1.95
CA THR A 168 -15.44 20.49 -1.46
C THR A 168 -15.14 19.38 -2.47
N LEU A 169 -15.24 19.68 -3.77
CA LEU A 169 -14.80 18.79 -4.85
C LEU A 169 -13.32 18.44 -4.69
N VAL A 170 -12.45 19.46 -4.57
CA VAL A 170 -11.01 19.26 -4.34
C VAL A 170 -10.75 18.48 -3.05
N ASP A 171 -11.42 18.81 -1.93
CA ASP A 171 -11.29 18.05 -0.68
C ASP A 171 -11.57 16.56 -0.91
N LEU A 172 -12.72 16.22 -1.48
CA LEU A 172 -13.11 14.83 -1.74
C LEU A 172 -12.16 14.11 -2.69
N LEU A 173 -11.72 14.76 -3.77
CA LEU A 173 -10.77 14.20 -4.73
C LEU A 173 -9.40 13.93 -4.07
N LEU A 174 -8.89 14.83 -3.22
CA LEU A 174 -7.66 14.59 -2.44
C LEU A 174 -7.81 13.36 -1.53
N GLY A 175 -9.00 13.19 -0.94
CA GLY A 175 -9.30 12.04 -0.09
C GLY A 175 -9.34 10.72 -0.87
N HIS A 176 -9.96 10.72 -2.04
CA HIS A 176 -10.21 9.53 -2.84
C HIS A 176 -9.00 9.12 -3.69
N TYR A 177 -8.42 10.05 -4.47
CA TYR A 177 -7.36 9.76 -5.44
C TYR A 177 -5.95 9.79 -4.85
N MET A 178 -5.73 10.56 -3.78
CA MET A 178 -4.42 10.62 -3.10
C MET A 178 -4.42 9.86 -1.77
N LEU A 179 -5.56 9.31 -1.34
CA LEU A 179 -5.78 8.66 -0.05
C LEU A 179 -5.40 9.57 1.14
N ALA A 180 -5.51 10.88 0.98
CA ALA A 180 -5.14 11.86 2.00
C ALA A 180 -6.13 11.85 3.17
N ARG A 181 -5.67 12.10 4.39
CA ARG A 181 -6.56 12.13 5.57
C ARG A 181 -7.30 13.45 5.66
N GLY A 182 -8.50 13.43 6.22
CA GLY A 182 -9.29 14.63 6.48
C GLY A 182 -8.50 15.75 7.17
N GLY A 183 -7.73 15.41 8.21
CA GLY A 183 -6.86 16.37 8.92
C GLY A 183 -5.76 16.95 8.05
N ASP A 184 -5.02 16.10 7.33
CA ASP A 184 -3.90 16.50 6.48
C ASP A 184 -4.39 17.39 5.32
N ARG A 185 -5.56 17.09 4.72
CA ARG A 185 -6.18 17.92 3.67
C ARG A 185 -6.53 19.33 4.15
N ARG A 186 -7.01 19.47 5.40
CA ARG A 186 -7.33 20.80 5.97
C ARG A 186 -6.07 21.59 6.35
N ALA A 187 -4.97 20.89 6.64
CA ALA A 187 -3.69 21.49 6.96
C ALA A 187 -2.86 21.79 5.70
N ALA A 188 -3.16 21.20 4.54
CA ALA A 188 -2.40 21.39 3.31
C ALA A 188 -2.27 22.88 2.93
N GLU A 189 -1.06 23.29 2.64
CA GLU A 189 -0.69 24.63 2.17
C GLU A 189 -0.45 24.62 0.66
N LEU A 190 -0.47 25.79 0.00
CA LEU A 190 -0.08 25.87 -1.40
C LEU A 190 1.39 25.48 -1.62
N SER A 191 2.25 25.77 -0.63
CA SER A 191 3.67 25.42 -0.61
C SER A 191 3.96 23.92 -0.54
N ASP A 192 2.96 23.12 -0.15
CA ASP A 192 3.05 21.66 -0.14
C ASP A 192 2.86 21.04 -1.54
N LEU A 193 2.33 21.81 -2.50
CA LEU A 193 2.03 21.36 -3.85
C LEU A 193 3.18 21.60 -4.82
N LEU A 194 3.46 20.59 -5.64
CA LEU A 194 4.44 20.69 -6.72
C LEU A 194 4.09 19.76 -7.89
N THR A 195 4.76 20.00 -9.01
CA THR A 195 4.77 19.08 -10.14
C THR A 195 6.15 19.02 -10.79
N PHE A 196 6.44 17.92 -11.47
CA PHE A 196 7.54 17.77 -12.40
C PHE A 196 7.21 16.64 -13.36
N GLU A 197 7.80 16.66 -14.55
CA GLU A 197 7.44 15.71 -15.61
C GLU A 197 7.82 14.27 -15.26
N PHE A 198 6.86 13.36 -15.42
CA PHE A 198 7.12 11.94 -15.45
C PHE A 198 7.35 11.48 -16.90
N THR A 199 8.62 11.39 -17.27
CA THR A 199 9.04 10.92 -18.61
C THR A 199 8.65 9.46 -18.85
N GLY A 200 8.24 9.12 -20.07
CA GLY A 200 7.93 7.76 -20.49
C GLY A 200 6.62 7.19 -19.95
N GLU A 201 5.74 8.03 -19.39
CA GLU A 201 4.42 7.59 -18.91
C GLU A 201 3.41 7.31 -20.02
N GLY A 202 3.56 7.95 -21.19
CA GLY A 202 2.73 7.74 -22.37
C GLY A 202 2.85 8.88 -23.38
N PRO A 203 1.96 8.91 -24.40
CA PRO A 203 2.01 9.91 -25.48
C PRO A 203 1.70 11.34 -25.01
N THR A 204 0.92 11.49 -23.94
CA THR A 204 0.64 12.81 -23.36
C THR A 204 1.69 13.17 -22.30
N ARG A 205 2.17 14.41 -22.32
CA ARG A 205 3.03 14.97 -21.27
C ARG A 205 2.41 14.76 -19.88
N CYS A 206 3.10 14.00 -19.03
CA CYS A 206 2.57 13.55 -17.74
C CYS A 206 3.11 14.42 -16.59
N MET A 207 2.28 15.36 -16.13
CA MET A 207 2.59 16.22 -14.98
C MET A 207 1.67 15.82 -13.81
N PRO A 208 2.14 15.00 -12.85
CA PRO A 208 1.37 14.62 -11.66
C PRO A 208 1.12 15.83 -10.76
N LEU A 209 -0.02 15.85 -10.07
CA LEU A 209 -0.17 16.63 -8.86
C LEU A 209 0.55 15.91 -7.73
N ILE A 210 1.50 16.57 -7.08
CA ILE A 210 2.22 16.02 -5.94
C ILE A 210 1.94 16.90 -4.72
N LEU A 211 1.49 16.26 -3.64
CA LEU A 211 1.31 16.88 -2.33
C LEU A 211 2.36 16.28 -1.41
N THR A 212 3.20 17.13 -0.84
CA THR A 212 4.16 16.76 0.20
C THR A 212 3.64 17.18 1.56
N THR A 213 3.92 16.41 2.60
CA THR A 213 3.61 16.84 3.96
C THR A 213 4.68 16.36 4.92
N ARG A 214 5.09 17.26 5.81
CA ARG A 214 6.01 16.96 6.91
C ARG A 214 5.29 16.87 8.25
N ALA A 215 3.99 17.11 8.29
CA ALA A 215 3.23 17.22 9.52
C ALA A 215 1.90 16.47 9.40
N GLY A 216 1.63 15.60 10.38
CA GLY A 216 0.38 14.85 10.41
C GLY A 216 0.24 14.07 11.70
N LYS A 217 -0.97 13.62 12.02
CA LYS A 217 -1.24 12.95 13.31
C LYS A 217 -0.33 11.74 13.57
N GLN A 218 0.07 11.02 12.52
CA GLN A 218 0.99 9.88 12.62
C GLN A 218 2.43 10.21 12.18
N ASN A 219 2.66 11.41 11.65
CA ASN A 219 3.97 11.88 11.23
C ASN A 219 4.50 12.88 12.26
N GLN A 220 4.71 12.38 13.48
CA GLN A 220 5.15 13.19 14.63
C GLN A 220 6.64 13.54 14.57
N HIS A 221 7.37 12.97 13.60
CA HIS A 221 8.83 13.10 13.48
C HIS A 221 9.26 13.94 12.28
N GLY A 222 8.34 14.61 11.58
CA GLY A 222 8.72 15.49 10.48
C GLY A 222 9.13 14.78 9.20
N GLN A 223 8.84 13.48 9.04
CA GLN A 223 9.26 12.71 7.86
C GLN A 223 8.55 13.26 6.62
N LEU A 224 9.23 13.35 5.49
CA LEU A 224 8.58 13.79 4.27
C LEU A 224 7.68 12.67 3.76
N GLU A 225 6.37 12.86 3.85
CA GLU A 225 5.38 12.02 3.17
C GLU A 225 5.01 12.66 1.84
N THR A 226 4.80 11.83 0.82
CA THR A 226 4.42 12.29 -0.52
C THR A 226 3.20 11.53 -1.01
N ALA A 227 2.27 12.26 -1.58
CA ALA A 227 1.06 11.75 -2.21
C ALA A 227 0.99 12.29 -3.64
N GLY A 228 0.44 11.52 -4.56
CA GLY A 228 0.38 11.90 -5.98
C GLY A 228 -0.90 11.46 -6.65
N ALA A 229 -1.36 12.25 -7.62
CA ALA A 229 -2.45 11.89 -8.53
C ALA A 229 -2.10 12.33 -9.97
N LEU A 230 -2.60 11.60 -10.96
CA LEU A 230 -2.48 11.96 -12.37
C LEU A 230 -3.77 12.59 -12.88
N ARG A 231 -3.72 13.27 -14.04
CA ARG A 231 -4.92 13.70 -14.73
C ARG A 231 -5.81 12.50 -15.05
N ASN A 232 -7.08 12.62 -14.71
CA ASN A 232 -8.06 11.57 -14.97
C ASN A 232 -8.52 11.66 -16.44
N ARG A 233 -8.74 10.50 -17.08
CA ARG A 233 -9.34 10.45 -18.43
C ARG A 233 -10.68 11.17 -18.50
N ARG A 234 -11.44 11.19 -17.40
CA ARG A 234 -12.70 11.92 -17.27
C ARG A 234 -12.50 13.28 -16.59
N PRO A 235 -12.86 14.40 -17.24
CA PRO A 235 -12.74 15.75 -16.66
C PRO A 235 -13.49 15.89 -15.33
N LEU A 236 -14.68 15.30 -15.22
CA LEU A 236 -15.58 15.39 -14.06
C LEU A 236 -14.91 15.07 -12.72
N ILE A 237 -14.01 14.08 -12.73
CA ILE A 237 -13.31 13.53 -11.55
C ILE A 237 -11.81 13.77 -11.63
N CYS A 238 -11.36 14.68 -12.50
CA CYS A 238 -9.95 15.00 -12.65
C CYS A 238 -9.48 15.85 -11.46
N MET A 239 -8.60 15.30 -10.63
CA MET A 239 -8.00 16.00 -9.49
C MET A 239 -7.34 17.33 -9.90
N LEU A 240 -6.58 17.33 -11.00
CA LEU A 240 -5.94 18.54 -11.51
C LEU A 240 -6.96 19.51 -12.10
N GLY A 241 -7.99 19.02 -12.79
CA GLY A 241 -9.07 19.87 -13.32
C GLY A 241 -9.85 20.56 -12.20
N GLY A 242 -10.30 19.80 -11.20
CA GLY A 242 -10.98 20.34 -10.03
C GLY A 242 -10.13 21.35 -9.27
N LEU A 243 -8.82 21.10 -9.13
CA LEU A 243 -7.89 22.06 -8.53
C LEU A 243 -7.74 23.33 -9.39
N ALA A 244 -7.58 23.19 -10.70
CA ALA A 244 -7.46 24.32 -11.63
C ALA A 244 -8.67 25.25 -11.54
N PHE A 245 -9.89 24.71 -11.63
CA PHE A 245 -11.11 25.51 -11.56
C PHE A 245 -11.37 26.09 -10.17
N TYR A 246 -11.01 25.38 -9.11
CA TYR A 246 -11.09 25.93 -7.75
C TYR A 246 -10.17 27.14 -7.59
N LEU A 247 -8.91 27.04 -8.03
CA LEU A 247 -7.96 28.15 -7.96
C LEU A 247 -8.31 29.29 -8.92
N LEU A 248 -8.84 28.97 -10.11
CA LEU A 248 -9.30 29.96 -11.08
C LEU A 248 -10.43 30.79 -10.47
N TYR A 249 -11.43 30.10 -9.90
CA TYR A 249 -12.52 30.78 -9.23
C TYR A 249 -12.01 31.60 -8.04
N ARG A 250 -11.14 31.01 -7.21
CA ARG A 250 -10.60 31.66 -6.01
C ARG A 250 -9.83 32.94 -6.34
N TRP A 251 -9.01 32.96 -7.40
CA TRP A 251 -8.10 34.09 -7.64
C TRP A 251 -8.56 35.09 -8.70
N ASP A 252 -9.33 34.65 -9.70
CA ASP A 252 -9.74 35.53 -10.80
C ASP A 252 -11.24 35.88 -10.73
N LEU A 253 -12.04 35.18 -9.91
CA LEU A 253 -13.49 35.41 -9.74
C LEU A 253 -13.89 35.75 -8.30
N THR A 254 -12.94 35.98 -7.40
CA THR A 254 -13.17 36.57 -6.07
C THR A 254 -12.13 37.66 -5.78
N ASP A 255 -12.25 38.35 -4.65
CA ASP A 255 -11.32 39.42 -4.24
C ASP A 255 -9.95 38.91 -3.74
N GLU A 256 -9.74 37.59 -3.65
CA GLU A 256 -8.46 37.05 -3.20
C GLU A 256 -7.43 37.04 -4.33
N LEU A 257 -6.34 37.80 -4.19
CA LEU A 257 -5.30 37.87 -5.21
C LEU A 257 -4.44 36.59 -5.30
N LEU A 258 -3.88 36.35 -6.50
CA LEU A 258 -2.81 35.39 -6.75
C LEU A 258 -1.67 35.54 -5.71
N PRO A 259 -1.07 34.45 -5.21
CA PRO A 259 0.05 34.52 -4.29
C PRO A 259 1.25 35.32 -4.83
N ASP A 260 1.86 36.13 -3.96
CA ASP A 260 3.12 36.80 -4.26
C ASP A 260 4.30 35.87 -3.93
N PHE A 261 5.06 35.49 -4.95
CA PHE A 261 6.22 34.60 -4.82
C PHE A 261 7.53 35.33 -4.51
N SER A 262 7.51 36.65 -4.28
CA SER A 262 8.70 37.46 -3.97
C SER A 262 9.42 36.99 -2.70
N ARG A 263 8.65 36.60 -1.68
CA ARG A 263 9.15 36.18 -0.36
C ARG A 263 8.33 35.02 0.19
N ARG A 264 9.01 34.03 0.77
CA ARG A 264 8.36 32.84 1.37
C ARG A 264 7.24 33.18 2.35
N ALA A 265 7.46 34.14 3.24
CA ALA A 265 6.48 34.57 4.24
C ALA A 265 5.18 35.15 3.64
N ALA A 266 5.17 35.58 2.37
CA ALA A 266 3.98 36.11 1.71
C ALA A 266 3.00 35.00 1.27
N TRP A 267 3.49 33.77 1.08
CA TRP A 267 2.70 32.71 0.44
C TRP A 267 2.80 31.31 1.05
N TYR A 268 3.85 30.98 1.83
CA TYR A 268 4.07 29.62 2.34
C TYR A 268 2.92 29.13 3.22
N ASP A 269 2.35 30.00 4.05
CA ASP A 269 1.28 29.66 4.99
C ASP A 269 -0.14 29.74 4.38
N ILE A 270 -0.26 30.06 3.09
CA ILE A 270 -1.57 30.12 2.43
C ILE A 270 -2.14 28.70 2.35
N ARG A 271 -3.33 28.51 2.91
CA ARG A 271 -4.01 27.22 2.91
C ARG A 271 -4.52 26.88 1.53
N LEU A 272 -4.36 25.62 1.15
CA LEU A 272 -4.94 25.09 -0.08
C LEU A 272 -6.47 25.18 -0.02
N LEU A 273 -7.09 24.61 1.01
CA LEU A 273 -8.54 24.68 1.21
C LEU A 273 -8.89 25.89 2.07
N LYS A 274 -9.40 26.96 1.46
CA LYS A 274 -9.77 28.19 2.15
C LYS A 274 -10.83 27.95 3.24
N SER A 275 -10.66 28.57 4.40
CA SER A 275 -11.65 28.55 5.48
C SER A 275 -12.82 29.50 5.19
N TYR A 276 -13.79 29.57 6.10
CA TYR A 276 -14.79 30.63 6.08
C TYR A 276 -14.15 31.95 6.53
N GLY A 277 -14.28 33.01 5.72
CA GLY A 277 -13.75 34.34 6.00
C GLY A 277 -12.62 34.76 5.05
N SER A 278 -12.02 35.91 5.35
CA SER A 278 -10.97 36.53 4.54
C SER A 278 -9.56 36.03 4.86
N ASP A 279 -9.34 35.37 6.00
CA ASP A 279 -8.03 34.84 6.38
C ASP A 279 -7.67 33.59 5.57
N ARG A 280 -6.81 33.77 4.57
CA ARG A 280 -6.30 32.70 3.69
C ARG A 280 -5.30 31.75 4.36
N THR A 281 -4.83 32.06 5.56
CA THR A 281 -3.86 31.23 6.32
C THR A 281 -4.54 30.33 7.37
N ALA A 282 -5.79 30.63 7.71
CA ALA A 282 -6.59 29.84 8.63
C ALA A 282 -6.98 28.48 8.04
N ALA A 283 -6.62 27.40 8.73
CA ALA A 283 -7.00 26.04 8.33
C ALA A 283 -8.52 25.85 8.38
N LEU A 284 -9.06 25.10 7.41
CA LEU A 284 -10.48 24.72 7.41
C LEU A 284 -10.83 23.96 8.70
N SER A 285 -11.94 24.34 9.34
CA SER A 285 -12.41 23.67 10.55
C SER A 285 -12.90 22.25 10.24
N TYR A 286 -12.81 21.35 11.23
CA TYR A 286 -13.32 19.97 11.08
C TYR A 286 -14.83 19.95 10.82
N ASN A 287 -15.61 20.76 11.55
CA ASN A 287 -17.07 20.81 11.40
C ASN A 287 -17.44 21.33 10.02
N SER A 288 -16.82 22.43 9.57
CA SER A 288 -17.00 22.96 8.22
C SER A 288 -16.75 21.92 7.13
N GLN A 289 -15.61 21.20 7.19
CA GLN A 289 -15.33 20.12 6.23
C GLN A 289 -16.39 19.01 6.31
N ARG A 290 -16.76 18.57 7.52
CA ARG A 290 -17.75 17.52 7.74
C ARG A 290 -19.11 17.91 7.16
N ASP A 291 -19.58 19.12 7.43
CA ASP A 291 -20.92 19.58 7.04
C ASP A 291 -21.04 19.69 5.52
N TRP A 292 -20.01 20.19 4.83
CA TRP A 292 -19.96 20.19 3.37
C TRP A 292 -19.88 18.79 2.76
N VAL A 293 -19.11 17.87 3.35
CA VAL A 293 -19.09 16.46 2.90
C VAL A 293 -20.46 15.80 3.07
N VAL A 294 -21.15 16.06 4.19
CA VAL A 294 -22.51 15.58 4.42
C VAL A 294 -23.47 16.15 3.37
N LYS A 295 -23.37 17.45 3.09
CA LYS A 295 -24.18 18.13 2.09
C LYS A 295 -23.97 17.54 0.69
N ALA A 296 -22.72 17.33 0.28
CA ALA A 296 -22.35 16.75 -1.00
C ALA A 296 -22.89 15.32 -1.16
N PHE A 297 -22.82 14.51 -0.11
CA PHE A 297 -23.41 13.17 -0.11
C PHE A 297 -24.93 13.22 -0.17
N GLY A 298 -25.56 14.14 0.55
CA GLY A 298 -27.01 14.36 0.49
C GLY A 298 -27.48 14.71 -0.91
N TYR A 299 -26.72 15.48 -1.69
CA TYR A 299 -27.05 15.77 -3.08
C TYR A 299 -27.12 14.53 -3.97
N ALA A 300 -26.22 13.56 -3.75
CA ALA A 300 -26.12 12.34 -4.54
C ALA A 300 -26.90 11.14 -3.97
N GLY A 301 -27.60 11.31 -2.84
CA GLY A 301 -28.30 10.23 -2.14
C GLY A 301 -27.37 9.24 -1.41
N VAL A 302 -26.11 9.60 -1.17
CA VAL A 302 -25.12 8.73 -0.53
C VAL A 302 -25.28 8.74 0.99
N THR A 303 -25.40 7.56 1.59
CA THR A 303 -25.46 7.41 3.05
C THR A 303 -24.19 6.73 3.56
N SER A 304 -23.38 7.47 4.31
CA SER A 304 -22.16 6.96 4.93
C SER A 304 -22.05 7.41 6.37
N GLN A 305 -21.67 6.50 7.27
CA GLN A 305 -21.40 6.81 8.68
C GLN A 305 -20.07 7.57 8.83
N LYS A 306 -19.11 7.30 7.95
CA LYS A 306 -17.85 8.02 7.85
C LYS A 306 -18.04 9.27 6.98
N LYS A 307 -17.56 10.41 7.48
CA LYS A 307 -17.61 11.68 6.74
C LYS A 307 -16.21 12.02 6.20
N THR A 308 -15.41 12.80 6.92
CA THR A 308 -14.10 13.32 6.44
C THR A 308 -12.99 12.29 6.20
N HIS A 309 -13.18 11.03 6.59
CA HIS A 309 -12.22 9.94 6.38
C HIS A 309 -12.63 8.92 5.32
N VAL A 310 -13.86 9.00 4.81
CA VAL A 310 -14.44 7.97 3.92
C VAL A 310 -13.70 7.87 2.59
N GLY A 311 -13.26 9.00 2.02
CA GLY A 311 -12.54 9.01 0.74
C GLY A 311 -11.25 8.19 0.78
N ARG A 312 -10.51 8.25 1.90
CA ARG A 312 -9.29 7.47 2.07
C ARG A 312 -9.55 5.96 2.10
N SER A 313 -10.60 5.52 2.80
CA SER A 313 -10.92 4.10 2.85
C SER A 313 -11.49 3.61 1.51
N LEU A 314 -12.36 4.38 0.88
CA LEU A 314 -13.02 3.94 -0.34
C LEU A 314 -12.14 4.07 -1.57
N GLY A 315 -11.28 5.09 -1.66
CA GLY A 315 -10.27 5.14 -2.71
C GLY A 315 -9.32 3.93 -2.68
N ALA A 316 -9.02 3.39 -1.49
CA ALA A 316 -8.24 2.17 -1.35
C ALA A 316 -9.02 0.94 -1.83
N LYS A 317 -10.31 0.82 -1.48
CA LYS A 317 -11.19 -0.25 -1.99
C LYS A 317 -11.37 -0.15 -3.51
N THR A 318 -11.57 1.04 -4.06
CA THR A 318 -11.65 1.28 -5.51
C THR A 318 -10.37 0.85 -6.21
N ALA A 319 -9.20 1.16 -5.65
CA ALA A 319 -7.93 0.70 -6.21
C ALA A 319 -7.80 -0.83 -6.19
N GLU A 320 -8.22 -1.49 -5.10
CA GLU A 320 -8.23 -2.94 -4.98
C GLU A 320 -9.15 -3.59 -6.02
N LEU A 321 -10.38 -3.07 -6.18
CA LEU A 321 -11.33 -3.52 -7.20
C LEU A 321 -10.81 -3.33 -8.62
N LYS A 322 -9.99 -2.28 -8.86
CA LYS A 322 -9.28 -2.05 -10.13
C LYS A 322 -8.02 -2.90 -10.30
N GLY A 323 -7.77 -3.87 -9.43
CA GLY A 323 -6.64 -4.80 -9.53
C GLY A 323 -5.29 -4.23 -9.09
N VAL A 324 -5.26 -3.12 -8.33
CA VAL A 324 -4.02 -2.59 -7.76
C VAL A 324 -3.59 -3.48 -6.59
N SER A 325 -2.35 -3.95 -6.61
CA SER A 325 -1.78 -4.78 -5.54
C SER A 325 -1.75 -4.04 -4.19
N GLU A 326 -1.95 -4.78 -3.10
CA GLU A 326 -1.92 -4.24 -1.73
C GLU A 326 -0.66 -3.40 -1.43
N ASP A 327 0.52 -3.81 -1.90
CA ASP A 327 1.77 -3.04 -1.70
C ASP A 327 1.68 -1.61 -2.27
N GLN A 328 1.17 -1.47 -3.50
CA GLN A 328 0.97 -0.17 -4.13
C GLN A 328 -0.07 0.67 -3.38
N ILE A 329 -1.14 0.04 -2.87
CA ILE A 329 -2.15 0.73 -2.04
C ILE A 329 -1.54 1.16 -0.71
N ARG A 330 -0.71 0.33 -0.06
CA ARG A 330 -0.01 0.68 1.18
C ARG A 330 0.97 1.83 1.00
N ARG A 331 1.72 1.84 -0.11
CA ARG A 331 2.56 2.98 -0.50
C ARG A 331 1.70 4.23 -0.77
N ALA A 332 0.63 4.08 -1.55
CA ALA A 332 -0.30 5.14 -1.88
C ALA A 332 -1.05 5.66 -0.68
N GLY A 333 -1.22 4.87 0.38
CA GLY A 333 -1.83 5.23 1.65
C GLY A 333 -0.83 5.81 2.64
N ARG A 334 0.48 5.69 2.40
CA ARG A 334 1.53 5.91 3.41
C ARG A 334 1.28 5.09 4.69
N TRP A 335 0.95 3.82 4.52
CA TRP A 335 0.83 2.87 5.63
C TRP A 335 2.14 2.12 5.91
N ASN A 336 3.14 2.26 5.03
CA ASN A 336 4.47 1.67 5.23
C ASN A 336 5.37 2.64 6.02
N GLN A 337 5.95 2.16 7.13
CA GLN A 337 6.95 2.88 7.95
C GLN A 337 8.40 2.43 7.64
N GLU A 338 8.62 1.76 6.51
CA GLU A 338 9.94 1.26 6.15
C GLU A 338 10.86 2.39 5.71
N GLN A 339 12.01 2.55 6.38
CA GLN A 339 12.99 3.63 6.14
C GLN A 339 13.44 3.71 4.67
N MET A 340 13.43 2.60 3.92
CA MET A 340 13.80 2.59 2.50
C MET A 340 12.87 3.46 1.64
N VAL A 341 11.57 3.48 1.95
CA VAL A 341 10.56 4.25 1.21
C VAL A 341 10.72 5.75 1.46
N GLY A 342 11.12 6.15 2.67
CA GLY A 342 11.32 7.56 3.02
C GLY A 342 12.68 8.15 2.61
N CYS A 343 13.72 7.32 2.43
CA CYS A 343 15.08 7.79 2.19
C CYS A 343 15.63 7.58 0.76
N TYR A 344 15.13 6.61 -0.02
CA TYR A 344 15.80 6.18 -1.26
C TYR A 344 14.90 5.96 -2.48
N LEU A 345 13.58 5.88 -2.32
CA LEU A 345 12.64 5.66 -3.42
C LEU A 345 11.80 6.91 -3.67
N ASN A 346 11.55 7.26 -4.94
CA ASN A 346 10.48 8.19 -5.29
C ASN A 346 9.17 7.59 -4.74
N ALA A 347 8.66 8.17 -3.66
CA ALA A 347 7.59 7.61 -2.82
C ALA A 347 6.26 7.34 -3.57
N LEU A 348 6.13 7.85 -4.79
CA LEU A 348 4.91 7.85 -5.59
C LEU A 348 4.65 6.50 -6.30
N PRO A 349 3.54 5.81 -5.98
CA PRO A 349 3.17 4.54 -6.60
C PRO A 349 2.51 4.77 -7.96
N ARG A 350 3.33 4.90 -9.02
CA ARG A 350 2.84 5.27 -10.35
C ARG A 350 1.77 4.32 -10.92
N LYS A 351 1.86 3.01 -10.61
CA LYS A 351 0.85 2.01 -11.02
C LYS A 351 -0.51 2.33 -10.40
N PHE A 352 -0.55 2.61 -9.10
CA PHE A 352 -1.77 3.06 -8.42
C PHE A 352 -2.30 4.36 -9.05
N MET A 353 -1.41 5.34 -9.27
CA MET A 353 -1.82 6.65 -9.80
C MET A 353 -2.43 6.55 -11.21
N ARG A 354 -1.85 5.75 -12.11
CA ARG A 354 -2.40 5.50 -13.46
C ARG A 354 -3.77 4.83 -13.40
N THR A 355 -3.86 3.70 -12.68
CA THR A 355 -5.10 2.93 -12.56
C THR A 355 -6.24 3.75 -11.94
N MET A 356 -5.94 4.53 -10.90
CA MET A 356 -6.95 5.39 -10.28
C MET A 356 -7.39 6.53 -11.20
N ALA A 357 -6.49 7.07 -12.03
CA ALA A 357 -6.80 8.08 -13.03
C ALA A 357 -7.52 7.53 -14.30
N GLY A 358 -7.85 6.24 -14.32
CA GLY A 358 -8.58 5.58 -15.41
C GLY A 358 -7.69 5.08 -16.54
N HIS A 359 -6.36 5.07 -16.37
CA HIS A 359 -5.42 4.57 -17.38
C HIS A 359 -5.06 3.10 -17.13
N PRO A 360 -4.63 2.36 -18.16
CA PRO A 360 -4.01 1.05 -17.96
C PRO A 360 -2.83 1.14 -16.98
N SER A 361 -2.63 0.07 -16.21
CA SER A 361 -1.64 0.05 -15.13
C SER A 361 -0.18 0.07 -15.63
N GLN A 362 0.02 -0.28 -16.91
CA GLN A 362 1.30 -0.38 -17.60
C GLN A 362 1.92 1.00 -17.84
N MET A 363 3.26 1.06 -17.79
CA MET A 363 3.99 2.27 -18.16
C MET A 363 3.87 2.51 -19.67
N GLY A 364 3.77 3.76 -20.09
CA GLY A 364 3.57 4.14 -21.50
C GLY A 364 2.10 4.29 -21.91
N CYS A 365 1.16 3.97 -21.02
CA CYS A 365 -0.28 4.02 -21.32
C CYS A 365 -1.01 5.28 -20.80
N PHE A 366 -0.28 6.28 -20.29
CA PHE A 366 -0.89 7.54 -19.85
C PHE A 366 -1.23 8.42 -21.07
N GLU A 367 -2.53 8.64 -21.29
CA GLU A 367 -3.02 9.45 -22.40
C GLU A 367 -4.24 10.27 -21.99
N ILE A 368 -4.22 11.57 -22.30
CA ILE A 368 -5.35 12.48 -22.12
C ILE A 368 -5.71 13.05 -23.48
N ARG A 369 -6.73 12.48 -24.13
CA ARG A 369 -7.17 12.89 -25.48
C ARG A 369 -7.47 14.39 -25.58
N ARG A 370 -8.22 14.94 -24.62
CA ARG A 370 -8.51 16.38 -24.55
C ARG A 370 -7.28 17.28 -24.38
N ALA A 371 -6.11 16.71 -24.12
CA ALA A 371 -4.84 17.41 -24.06
C ALA A 371 -4.01 17.27 -25.34
N GLY A 372 -4.55 16.65 -26.40
CA GLY A 372 -3.89 16.51 -27.70
C GLY A 372 -3.73 17.82 -28.47
N ILE A 373 -4.55 18.82 -28.15
CA ILE A 373 -4.44 20.18 -28.68
C ILE A 373 -3.86 21.10 -27.60
N ALA A 374 -2.76 21.76 -27.93
CA ALA A 374 -2.14 22.76 -27.07
C ALA A 374 -3.00 24.04 -27.04
N PRO A 375 -3.32 24.59 -25.86
CA PRO A 375 -4.06 25.85 -25.80
C PRO A 375 -3.25 27.02 -26.37
N PRO A 376 -3.88 27.97 -27.08
CA PRO A 376 -3.22 29.19 -27.54
C PRO A 376 -2.59 30.01 -26.40
N GLU A 377 -1.38 30.54 -26.61
CA GLU A 377 -0.67 31.36 -25.60
C GLU A 377 -1.49 32.57 -25.14
N ALA A 378 -2.25 33.19 -26.05
CA ALA A 378 -3.14 34.30 -25.73
C ALA A 378 -4.18 33.92 -24.65
N LEU A 379 -4.70 32.70 -24.67
CA LEU A 379 -5.64 32.22 -23.65
C LEU A 379 -4.92 31.84 -22.35
N LEU A 380 -3.72 31.26 -22.44
CA LEU A 380 -2.91 30.89 -21.29
C LEU A 380 -2.56 32.12 -20.44
N SER A 381 -2.10 33.21 -21.06
CA SER A 381 -1.75 34.46 -20.36
C SER A 381 -2.95 35.20 -19.75
N MET A 382 -4.19 34.86 -20.11
CA MET A 382 -5.38 35.44 -19.48
C MET A 382 -5.72 34.83 -18.13
N ILE A 383 -5.28 33.60 -17.85
CA ILE A 383 -5.52 32.94 -16.56
C ILE A 383 -4.36 33.30 -15.61
N TRP A 384 -4.63 33.93 -14.47
CA TRP A 384 -3.60 34.42 -13.56
C TRP A 384 -2.45 35.22 -14.24
N PRO A 385 -2.71 36.35 -14.93
CA PRO A 385 -1.68 37.04 -15.73
C PRO A 385 -0.39 37.38 -14.96
N GLY A 386 -0.51 37.70 -13.67
CA GLY A 386 0.63 37.98 -12.78
C GLY A 386 1.61 36.80 -12.63
N LEU A 387 1.19 35.57 -12.94
CA LEU A 387 2.05 34.38 -12.92
C LEU A 387 3.21 34.49 -13.92
N ASP A 388 3.02 35.18 -15.05
CA ASP A 388 4.02 35.30 -16.12
C ASP A 388 5.30 36.01 -15.63
N SER A 389 5.17 36.92 -14.65
CA SER A 389 6.30 37.61 -14.03
C SER A 389 7.25 36.68 -13.25
N TRP A 390 6.78 35.48 -12.92
CA TRP A 390 7.52 34.44 -12.17
C TRP A 390 8.07 33.34 -13.08
N LYS A 391 7.77 33.37 -14.38
CA LYS A 391 8.30 32.41 -15.36
C LYS A 391 9.82 32.41 -15.31
N ASP A 392 10.41 31.22 -15.21
CA ASP A 392 11.86 31.01 -15.16
C ASP A 392 12.61 31.75 -14.04
N ARG A 393 11.94 32.28 -13.00
CA ARG A 393 12.63 32.95 -11.87
C ARG A 393 13.22 32.00 -10.83
N PHE A 394 12.71 30.79 -10.74
CA PHE A 394 13.13 29.80 -9.75
C PHE A 394 13.80 28.61 -10.45
N GLY A 395 14.91 28.13 -9.89
CA GLY A 395 15.64 27.00 -10.45
C GLY A 395 17.10 26.97 -10.03
N PRO A 396 17.89 26.04 -10.60
CA PRO A 396 19.28 25.81 -10.18
C PRO A 396 20.29 26.75 -10.86
N ARG A 397 19.87 27.61 -11.81
CA ARG A 397 20.79 28.52 -12.51
C ARG A 397 21.20 29.67 -11.58
N SER A 398 22.37 30.25 -11.83
CA SER A 398 22.96 31.31 -10.98
C SER A 398 22.16 32.61 -10.95
N ASP A 399 21.36 32.87 -11.98
CA ASP A 399 20.45 34.02 -12.12
C ASP A 399 19.06 33.79 -11.50
N GLN A 400 18.80 32.58 -11.00
CA GLN A 400 17.51 32.18 -10.45
C GLN A 400 17.53 32.12 -8.92
N VAL A 401 16.35 32.29 -8.31
CA VAL A 401 16.16 32.14 -6.88
C VAL A 401 16.06 30.65 -6.52
N ASN A 402 16.88 30.21 -5.57
CA ASN A 402 16.84 28.84 -5.04
C ASN A 402 15.67 28.66 -4.06
N ASP A 403 14.46 28.49 -4.61
CA ASP A 403 13.25 28.15 -3.88
C ASP A 403 12.52 27.00 -4.60
N LEU A 404 12.73 25.77 -4.11
CA LEU A 404 12.18 24.57 -4.72
C LEU A 404 10.64 24.49 -4.61
N ALA A 405 10.06 25.06 -3.55
CA ALA A 405 8.61 25.08 -3.38
C ALA A 405 7.99 26.07 -4.38
N ALA A 406 8.58 27.26 -4.53
CA ALA A 406 8.14 28.23 -5.52
C ALA A 406 8.27 27.65 -6.94
N MET A 407 9.41 27.05 -7.28
CA MET A 407 9.63 26.38 -8.56
C MET A 407 8.58 25.28 -8.81
N GLY A 408 8.32 24.43 -7.82
CA GLY A 408 7.37 23.33 -7.93
C GLY A 408 5.92 23.80 -8.13
N LEU A 409 5.49 24.81 -7.36
CA LEU A 409 4.15 25.35 -7.44
C LEU A 409 3.94 26.20 -8.71
N THR A 410 4.88 27.08 -9.09
CA THR A 410 4.70 27.88 -10.31
C THR A 410 4.64 27.00 -11.56
N ASN A 411 5.47 25.96 -11.65
CA ASN A 411 5.38 24.95 -12.70
C ASN A 411 4.01 24.25 -12.71
N LEU A 412 3.45 23.97 -11.53
CA LEU A 412 2.10 23.41 -11.41
C LEU A 412 1.05 24.40 -11.91
N LEU A 413 1.12 25.67 -11.50
CA LEU A 413 0.16 26.69 -11.92
C LEU A 413 0.18 26.91 -13.43
N PHE A 414 1.36 26.98 -14.07
CA PHE A 414 1.45 27.05 -15.53
C PHE A 414 0.77 25.85 -16.20
N TYR A 415 1.02 24.64 -15.69
CA TYR A 415 0.35 23.46 -16.20
C TYR A 415 -1.17 23.47 -15.94
N LEU A 416 -1.63 23.97 -14.80
CA LEU A 416 -3.05 24.07 -14.48
C LEU A 416 -3.80 25.05 -15.41
N ARG A 417 -3.13 26.05 -16.01
CA ARG A 417 -3.73 26.86 -17.09
C ARG A 417 -4.10 25.99 -18.29
N GLU A 418 -3.18 25.12 -18.70
CA GLU A 418 -3.43 24.18 -19.80
C GLU A 418 -4.59 23.24 -19.44
N VAL A 419 -4.58 22.69 -18.22
CA VAL A 419 -5.62 21.79 -17.72
C VAL A 419 -6.98 22.49 -17.70
N ALA A 420 -7.07 23.73 -17.22
CA ALA A 420 -8.31 24.49 -17.15
C ALA A 420 -8.92 24.68 -18.55
N LEU A 421 -8.13 25.11 -19.53
CA LEU A 421 -8.60 25.33 -20.89
C LEU A 421 -9.00 24.03 -21.60
N GLN A 422 -8.25 22.94 -21.40
CA GLN A 422 -8.56 21.65 -22.02
C GLN A 422 -9.77 20.96 -21.38
N ASP A 423 -9.89 20.99 -20.05
CA ASP A 423 -11.00 20.37 -19.33
C ASP A 423 -12.30 21.20 -19.48
N SER A 424 -12.21 22.53 -19.68
CA SER A 424 -13.38 23.40 -19.83
C SER A 424 -14.20 23.08 -21.07
N VAL A 425 -13.57 22.65 -22.17
CA VAL A 425 -14.26 22.30 -23.42
C VAL A 425 -15.37 21.27 -23.19
N LEU A 426 -15.09 20.25 -22.37
CA LEU A 426 -16.02 19.18 -22.04
C LEU A 426 -16.94 19.56 -20.87
N LEU A 427 -16.41 20.23 -19.85
CA LEU A 427 -17.18 20.60 -18.67
C LEU A 427 -18.19 21.72 -18.94
N MET A 428 -17.91 22.64 -19.87
CA MET A 428 -18.87 23.67 -20.30
C MET A 428 -20.09 23.07 -20.98
N GLN A 429 -19.93 22.00 -21.77
CA GLN A 429 -21.06 21.28 -22.36
C GLN A 429 -21.92 20.60 -21.29
N GLN A 430 -21.29 20.05 -20.25
CA GLN A 430 -21.98 19.35 -19.17
C GLN A 430 -22.61 20.30 -18.14
N PHE A 431 -22.00 21.45 -17.89
CA PHE A 431 -22.40 22.41 -16.86
C PHE A 431 -22.41 23.85 -17.38
N PRO A 432 -23.23 24.18 -18.41
CA PRO A 432 -23.19 25.48 -19.08
C PRO A 432 -23.48 26.68 -18.16
N ASN A 433 -24.19 26.45 -17.05
CA ASN A 433 -24.60 27.49 -16.10
C ASN A 433 -23.62 27.65 -14.92
N SER A 434 -22.43 27.02 -14.97
CA SER A 434 -21.43 27.17 -13.91
C SER A 434 -20.84 28.59 -13.90
N PRO A 435 -20.80 29.29 -12.74
CA PRO A 435 -20.27 30.65 -12.69
C PRO A 435 -18.78 30.77 -13.03
N VAL A 436 -18.03 29.66 -13.06
CA VAL A 436 -16.62 29.69 -13.45
C VAL A 436 -16.44 30.10 -14.92
N TRP A 437 -17.47 29.93 -15.77
CA TRP A 437 -17.45 30.35 -17.17
C TRP A 437 -17.61 31.86 -17.37
N ASN A 438 -17.89 32.62 -16.30
CA ASN A 438 -17.87 34.08 -16.33
C ASN A 438 -16.45 34.65 -16.47
N HIS A 439 -15.42 33.81 -16.33
CA HIS A 439 -14.04 34.22 -16.54
C HIS A 439 -13.82 34.69 -17.99
N PRO A 440 -13.20 35.87 -18.24
CA PRO A 440 -13.07 36.46 -19.57
C PRO A 440 -12.39 35.55 -20.61
N VAL A 441 -11.51 34.64 -20.18
CA VAL A 441 -10.82 33.70 -21.08
C VAL A 441 -11.78 32.86 -21.92
N PHE A 442 -12.95 32.51 -21.40
CA PHE A 442 -13.94 31.67 -22.09
C PHE A 442 -14.79 32.46 -23.10
N GLN A 443 -14.72 33.80 -23.06
CA GLN A 443 -15.40 34.71 -23.98
C GLN A 443 -14.43 35.25 -25.06
N HIS A 444 -13.13 34.95 -24.94
CA HIS A 444 -12.12 35.38 -25.89
C HIS A 444 -12.30 34.72 -27.26
N GLU A 445 -12.08 35.46 -28.34
CA GLU A 445 -12.29 34.99 -29.73
C GLU A 445 -11.52 33.71 -30.08
N ALA A 446 -10.31 33.56 -29.54
CA ALA A 446 -9.46 32.38 -29.74
C ALA A 446 -9.97 31.11 -29.02
N TYR A 447 -10.89 31.23 -28.06
CA TYR A 447 -11.38 30.07 -27.29
C TYR A 447 -12.26 29.15 -28.14
N GLN A 448 -13.18 29.70 -28.94
CA GLN A 448 -14.11 28.90 -29.75
C GLN A 448 -13.39 28.01 -30.79
N PRO A 449 -12.44 28.51 -31.61
CA PRO A 449 -11.67 27.68 -32.52
C PRO A 449 -10.86 26.59 -31.80
N PHE A 450 -10.26 26.93 -30.65
CA PHE A 450 -9.54 25.96 -29.82
C PHE A 450 -10.47 24.85 -29.29
N ALA A 451 -11.64 25.21 -28.77
CA ALA A 451 -12.63 24.26 -28.27
C ALA A 451 -13.12 23.31 -29.37
N GLN A 452 -13.35 23.82 -30.59
CA GLN A 452 -13.73 22.99 -31.74
C GLN A 452 -12.64 21.98 -32.12
N GLN A 453 -11.36 22.39 -32.13
CA GLN A 453 -10.25 21.47 -32.39
C GLN A 453 -10.13 20.38 -31.32
N VAL A 454 -10.28 20.73 -30.04
CA VAL A 454 -10.27 19.76 -28.93
C VAL A 454 -11.42 18.76 -29.08
N LEU A 455 -12.64 19.22 -29.38
CA LEU A 455 -13.80 18.34 -29.57
C LEU A 455 -13.60 17.38 -30.75
N ALA A 456 -13.11 17.88 -31.89
CA ALA A 456 -12.81 17.05 -33.05
C ALA A 456 -11.78 15.97 -32.69
N PHE A 457 -10.68 16.35 -32.03
CA PHE A 457 -9.64 15.41 -31.62
C PHE A 457 -10.13 14.37 -30.60
N VAL A 458 -11.04 14.75 -29.68
CA VAL A 458 -11.63 13.82 -28.71
C VAL A 458 -12.60 12.83 -29.38
N GLN A 459 -13.29 13.25 -30.45
CA GLN A 459 -14.27 12.43 -31.18
C GLN A 459 -13.64 11.47 -32.20
N GLU A 460 -12.41 11.73 -32.66
CA GLU A 460 -11.66 10.78 -33.49
C GLU A 460 -11.60 9.40 -32.81
N GLU A 461 -11.88 8.33 -33.56
CA GLU A 461 -11.86 6.95 -33.06
C GLU A 461 -10.54 6.68 -32.33
N GLU A 462 -10.65 6.14 -31.10
CA GLU A 462 -9.52 5.73 -30.30
C GLU A 462 -8.85 4.53 -31.00
N GLN A 463 -7.89 4.80 -31.89
CA GLN A 463 -7.00 3.75 -32.36
C GLN A 463 -6.15 3.32 -31.17
N PRO A 464 -6.33 2.10 -30.64
CA PRO A 464 -5.55 1.66 -29.50
C PRO A 464 -4.07 1.75 -29.88
N SER A 465 -3.28 2.47 -29.09
CA SER A 465 -1.84 2.54 -29.30
C SER A 465 -1.27 1.12 -29.47
N GLN A 466 -0.22 0.95 -30.28
CA GLN A 466 0.41 -0.37 -30.46
C GLN A 466 0.72 -1.04 -29.10
N LEU A 467 1.07 -0.23 -28.10
CA LEU A 467 1.28 -0.67 -26.72
C LEU A 467 -0.01 -1.15 -26.04
N ALA A 468 -1.14 -0.45 -26.19
CA ALA A 468 -2.44 -0.89 -25.66
C ALA A 468 -2.90 -2.20 -26.31
N VAL A 469 -2.72 -2.36 -27.63
CA VAL A 469 -3.01 -3.61 -28.34
C VAL A 469 -2.14 -4.75 -27.81
N LEU A 470 -0.84 -4.53 -27.67
CA LEU A 470 0.10 -5.51 -27.10
C LEU A 470 -0.28 -5.89 -25.65
N VAL A 471 -0.67 -4.91 -24.83
CA VAL A 471 -1.10 -5.14 -23.45
C VAL A 471 -2.40 -5.95 -23.38
N GLN A 472 -3.36 -5.70 -24.27
CA GLN A 472 -4.57 -6.51 -24.36
C GLN A 472 -4.28 -7.94 -24.86
N ALA A 473 -3.28 -8.11 -25.73
CA ALA A 473 -2.87 -9.42 -26.23
C ALA A 473 -2.03 -10.24 -25.23
N MET A 474 -1.37 -9.59 -24.26
CA MET A 474 -0.47 -10.25 -23.32
C MET A 474 -1.08 -11.39 -22.49
N PRO A 475 -2.30 -11.28 -21.91
CA PRO A 475 -2.92 -12.39 -21.20
C PRO A 475 -3.16 -13.60 -22.10
N VAL A 476 -3.64 -13.36 -23.32
CA VAL A 476 -3.88 -14.41 -24.34
C VAL A 476 -2.57 -15.11 -24.72
N LEU A 477 -1.50 -14.33 -24.95
CA LEU A 477 -0.16 -14.87 -25.19
C LEU A 477 0.37 -15.66 -24.00
N ALA A 478 0.18 -15.18 -22.77
CA ALA A 478 0.61 -15.86 -21.57
C ALA A 478 -0.11 -17.21 -21.38
N ASP A 479 -1.41 -17.26 -21.61
CA ASP A 479 -2.18 -18.50 -21.53
C ASP A 479 -1.83 -19.47 -22.67
N TYR A 480 -1.54 -18.95 -23.87
CA TYR A 480 -1.01 -19.75 -24.97
C TYR A 480 0.36 -20.36 -24.64
N LEU A 481 1.27 -19.59 -24.04
CA LEU A 481 2.58 -20.07 -23.58
C LEU A 481 2.46 -21.12 -22.48
N LYS A 482 1.59 -20.92 -21.47
CA LYS A 482 1.29 -21.94 -20.46
C LYS A 482 0.75 -23.23 -21.08
N SER A 483 -0.08 -23.12 -22.11
CA SER A 483 -0.61 -24.26 -22.87
C SER A 483 0.46 -24.98 -23.69
N ILE A 484 1.49 -24.27 -24.18
CA ILE A 484 2.67 -24.90 -24.80
C ILE A 484 3.48 -25.65 -23.76
N ASP A 485 3.77 -25.04 -22.61
CA ASP A 485 4.54 -25.67 -21.54
C ASP A 485 3.86 -26.94 -21.02
N SER A 486 2.55 -26.92 -20.78
CA SER A 486 1.81 -28.10 -20.34
C SER A 486 1.84 -29.24 -21.38
N ARG A 487 1.75 -28.91 -22.67
CA ARG A 487 1.91 -29.89 -23.77
C ARG A 487 3.33 -30.45 -23.84
N ASN A 488 4.34 -29.62 -23.58
CA ASN A 488 5.74 -30.06 -23.57
C ASN A 488 6.04 -30.97 -22.38
N GLU A 489 5.54 -30.64 -21.19
CA GLU A 489 5.63 -31.50 -20.00
C GLU A 489 4.94 -32.86 -20.24
N ALA A 490 3.75 -32.86 -20.83
CA ALA A 490 3.04 -34.09 -21.17
C ALA A 490 3.82 -34.95 -22.19
N ARG A 491 4.43 -34.32 -23.21
CA ARG A 491 5.31 -35.02 -24.17
C ARG A 491 6.54 -35.60 -23.50
N ALA A 492 7.20 -34.84 -22.62
CA ALA A 492 8.38 -35.29 -21.88
C ALA A 492 8.05 -36.48 -20.97
N ALA A 493 6.93 -36.44 -20.24
CA ALA A 493 6.46 -37.54 -19.41
C ALA A 493 6.17 -38.80 -20.24
N LYS A 494 5.54 -38.65 -21.41
CA LYS A 494 5.27 -39.77 -22.33
C LYS A 494 6.56 -40.40 -22.86
N LEU A 495 7.55 -39.58 -23.23
CA LEU A 495 8.86 -40.04 -23.67
C LEU A 495 9.61 -40.78 -22.56
N GLN A 496 9.58 -40.25 -21.33
CA GLN A 496 10.22 -40.88 -20.18
C GLN A 496 9.57 -42.22 -19.83
N ALA A 497 8.25 -42.33 -19.95
CA ALA A 497 7.52 -43.59 -19.77
C ALA A 497 7.89 -44.62 -20.84
N ALA A 498 7.94 -44.21 -22.11
CA ALA A 498 8.35 -45.08 -23.22
C ALA A 498 9.79 -45.59 -23.00
N PHE A 499 10.73 -44.69 -22.68
CA PHE A 499 12.12 -45.03 -22.40
C PHE A 499 12.25 -45.99 -21.21
N LYS A 500 11.54 -45.75 -20.09
CA LYS A 500 11.51 -46.68 -18.96
C LYS A 500 11.01 -48.07 -19.35
N THR A 501 10.03 -48.13 -20.25
CA THR A 501 9.46 -49.39 -20.71
C THR A 501 10.46 -50.15 -21.58
N GLU A 502 11.17 -49.45 -22.47
CA GLU A 502 12.24 -50.03 -23.29
C GLU A 502 13.43 -50.52 -22.44
N VAL A 503 13.87 -49.73 -21.46
CA VAL A 503 14.96 -50.13 -20.56
C VAL A 503 14.58 -51.40 -19.80
N ARG A 504 13.36 -51.47 -19.25
CA ARG A 504 12.88 -52.70 -18.59
C ARG A 504 12.83 -53.89 -19.53
N ALA A 505 12.38 -53.68 -20.77
CA ALA A 505 12.34 -54.73 -21.79
C ALA A 505 13.75 -55.18 -22.24
N ALA A 506 14.74 -54.29 -22.20
CA ALA A 506 16.14 -54.63 -22.45
C ALA A 506 16.75 -55.38 -21.26
N GLU A 507 16.45 -54.97 -20.02
CA GLU A 507 16.87 -55.66 -18.80
C GLU A 507 16.33 -57.10 -18.73
N THR A 508 15.05 -57.33 -19.08
CA THR A 508 14.50 -58.69 -19.13
C THR A 508 15.18 -59.54 -20.20
N ARG A 509 15.38 -58.99 -21.41
CA ARG A 509 16.11 -59.68 -22.49
C ARG A 509 17.54 -60.06 -22.08
N LEU A 510 18.23 -59.18 -21.36
CA LEU A 510 19.58 -59.45 -20.86
C LEU A 510 19.59 -60.56 -19.80
N ARG A 511 18.64 -60.54 -18.86
CA ARG A 511 18.50 -61.60 -17.85
C ARG A 511 18.17 -62.95 -18.47
N GLU A 512 17.28 -62.97 -19.45
CA GLU A 512 16.93 -64.19 -20.19
C GLU A 512 18.14 -64.75 -20.94
N ALA A 513 18.93 -63.89 -21.61
CA ALA A 513 20.15 -64.30 -22.30
C ALA A 513 21.21 -64.85 -21.33
N GLN A 514 21.42 -64.20 -20.18
CA GLN A 514 22.33 -64.68 -19.14
C GLN A 514 21.88 -66.02 -18.55
N SER A 515 20.58 -66.19 -18.28
CA SER A 515 20.02 -67.46 -17.78
C SER A 515 20.21 -68.59 -18.81
N THR A 516 19.96 -68.30 -20.09
CA THR A 516 20.15 -69.27 -21.16
C THR A 516 21.62 -69.68 -21.25
N GLN A 517 22.55 -68.73 -21.21
CA GLN A 517 23.99 -69.01 -21.25
C GLN A 517 24.47 -69.85 -20.05
N LEU A 518 23.95 -69.56 -18.85
CA LEU A 518 24.23 -70.38 -17.65
C LEU A 518 23.68 -71.80 -17.80
N GLN A 519 22.47 -71.98 -18.35
CA GLN A 519 21.90 -73.31 -18.61
C GLN A 519 22.73 -74.10 -19.64
N THR A 520 23.24 -73.45 -20.69
CA THR A 520 24.12 -74.12 -21.67
C THR A 520 25.44 -74.54 -21.03
N LEU A 521 26.03 -73.70 -20.17
CA LEU A 521 27.25 -74.02 -19.43
C LEU A 521 27.05 -75.19 -18.45
N VAL A 522 25.95 -75.21 -17.70
CA VAL A 522 25.61 -76.31 -16.78
C VAL A 522 25.35 -77.60 -17.55
N SER A 523 24.64 -77.53 -18.67
CA SER A 523 24.38 -78.69 -19.54
C SER A 523 25.68 -79.23 -20.17
N GLY A 524 26.59 -78.33 -20.56
CA GLY A 524 27.92 -78.70 -21.04
C GLY A 524 28.79 -79.37 -19.96
N LEU A 525 28.71 -78.89 -18.71
CA LEU A 525 29.39 -79.51 -17.57
C LEU A 525 28.77 -80.87 -17.18
N GLN A 526 27.44 -81.03 -17.28
CA GLN A 526 26.78 -82.33 -17.08
C GLN A 526 27.13 -83.34 -18.18
N ALA A 527 27.23 -82.89 -19.44
CA ALA A 527 27.67 -83.73 -20.55
C ALA A 527 29.16 -84.14 -20.44
N ALA A 528 30.00 -83.28 -19.85
CA ALA A 528 31.39 -83.62 -19.52
C ALA A 528 31.50 -84.59 -18.34
N ALA A 529 30.59 -84.52 -17.37
CA ALA A 529 30.55 -85.41 -16.20
C ALA A 529 30.07 -86.84 -16.54
N THR A 530 29.27 -87.03 -17.59
CA THR A 530 28.87 -88.36 -18.08
C THR A 530 29.94 -89.08 -18.91
N ALA A 531 31.04 -88.41 -19.28
CA ALA A 531 32.11 -89.00 -20.09
C ALA A 531 33.21 -89.72 -19.26
N VAL A 532 33.13 -89.70 -17.93
CA VAL A 532 34.17 -90.27 -17.06
C VAL A 532 33.51 -91.00 -15.88
N LEU A 533 33.13 -92.27 -16.08
CA LEU A 533 33.48 -93.44 -15.23
C LEU A 533 32.56 -94.67 -15.47
N PRO A 534 33.12 -95.91 -15.48
CA PRO A 534 32.42 -97.19 -15.69
C PRO A 534 31.99 -97.86 -14.37
N PRO A 535 31.32 -99.05 -14.40
CA PRO A 535 30.28 -99.45 -13.43
C PRO A 535 30.73 -100.45 -12.35
N ALA A 536 30.00 -100.46 -11.22
CA ALA A 536 29.80 -101.59 -10.30
C ALA A 536 28.69 -101.18 -9.29
N GLU A 537 27.49 -101.75 -9.34
CA GLU A 537 27.01 -102.98 -8.65
C GLU A 537 26.56 -102.78 -7.18
N GLY A 538 25.34 -103.27 -6.91
CA GLY A 538 24.72 -103.43 -5.58
C GLY A 538 24.02 -102.16 -5.06
N GLY A 539 22.71 -102.05 -4.89
CA GLY A 539 21.67 -103.05 -4.61
C GLY A 539 20.88 -102.55 -3.41
N GLY A 540 19.62 -102.11 -3.61
CA GLY A 540 18.71 -101.75 -2.51
C GLY A 540 17.76 -100.59 -2.85
N LYS A 541 16.59 -100.94 -3.39
CA LYS A 541 15.55 -100.07 -3.95
C LYS A 541 14.62 -99.47 -2.88
N SER A 542 14.08 -98.28 -3.23
CA SER A 542 12.68 -97.83 -3.08
C SER A 542 12.10 -97.72 -1.65
N GLN A 543 11.23 -96.77 -1.28
CA GLN A 543 10.47 -95.76 -2.03
C GLN A 543 9.86 -94.75 -1.01
N CYS A 544 9.60 -93.53 -1.49
CA CYS A 544 8.48 -92.61 -1.21
C CYS A 544 8.03 -92.33 0.24
N THR A 545 7.92 -91.04 0.61
CA THR A 545 6.74 -90.22 0.29
C THR A 545 6.94 -88.72 0.61
N SER A 546 6.33 -87.91 -0.25
CA SER A 546 5.88 -86.51 -0.17
C SER A 546 5.69 -85.82 1.18
N ALA A 547 5.98 -84.51 1.21
CA ALA A 547 5.02 -83.42 1.51
C ALA A 547 5.74 -82.08 1.27
N GLN A 548 5.41 -81.30 0.24
CA GLN A 548 4.38 -80.24 0.28
C GLN A 548 4.52 -79.25 1.44
N SER A 549 4.89 -78.01 1.12
CA SER A 549 4.04 -76.82 1.30
C SER A 549 4.81 -75.60 0.78
N SER A 550 4.38 -74.87 -0.25
CA SER A 550 3.17 -74.02 -0.29
C SER A 550 3.30 -72.83 0.67
N ILE A 551 2.98 -71.57 0.38
CA ILE A 551 2.29 -70.90 -0.74
C ILE A 551 2.16 -69.40 -0.33
N ASN A 552 1.98 -68.52 -1.32
CA ASN A 552 1.25 -67.24 -1.30
C ASN A 552 1.84 -65.89 -0.80
N ASN A 553 2.15 -65.06 -1.80
CA ASN A 553 1.38 -63.87 -2.23
C ASN A 553 0.16 -63.40 -1.39
N SER A 554 0.11 -62.10 -1.13
CA SER A 554 -1.12 -61.28 -1.03
C SER A 554 -0.82 -59.89 -1.61
N ARG A 555 -1.30 -59.55 -2.82
CA ARG A 555 -2.50 -58.73 -3.18
C ARG A 555 -2.50 -57.30 -2.60
N LEU A 556 -2.37 -56.23 -3.41
CA LEU A 556 -3.32 -55.55 -4.34
C LEU A 556 -4.43 -54.74 -3.65
N ALA A 557 -4.50 -53.43 -3.95
CA ALA A 557 -5.75 -52.71 -4.19
C ALA A 557 -5.54 -51.40 -4.98
N SER A 558 -6.21 -51.32 -6.14
CA SER A 558 -6.65 -50.16 -6.92
C SER A 558 -8.07 -50.50 -7.41
N PRO A 559 -8.88 -49.62 -8.05
CA PRO A 559 -9.20 -48.18 -7.89
C PRO A 559 -10.75 -47.91 -7.87
N ASP A 560 -11.18 -46.66 -8.14
CA ASP A 560 -12.49 -46.18 -8.70
C ASP A 560 -13.61 -45.67 -7.74
N PRO A 561 -14.62 -44.89 -8.23
CA PRO A 561 -14.55 -43.59 -8.91
C PRO A 561 -15.67 -42.60 -8.45
N ALA A 562 -15.65 -41.39 -9.04
CA ALA A 562 -16.79 -40.47 -9.20
C ALA A 562 -17.41 -39.76 -7.98
N ARG A 563 -17.08 -38.47 -7.85
CA ARG A 563 -18.10 -37.41 -7.74
C ARG A 563 -17.55 -36.07 -8.21
N THR A 564 -18.10 -35.63 -9.33
CA THR A 564 -17.94 -34.31 -9.94
C THR A 564 -18.38 -33.24 -8.95
N TYR A 565 -17.46 -32.37 -8.53
CA TYR A 565 -17.78 -31.03 -8.09
C TYR A 565 -16.75 -30.05 -8.65
N ASN A 566 -17.27 -29.02 -9.31
CA ASN A 566 -16.57 -27.85 -9.78
C ASN A 566 -15.52 -27.39 -8.78
N THR A 567 -14.25 -27.41 -9.16
CA THR A 567 -13.18 -26.84 -8.33
C THR A 567 -12.52 -25.73 -9.11
N LEU A 568 -12.75 -24.50 -8.61
CA LEU A 568 -11.93 -23.32 -8.87
C LEU A 568 -10.43 -23.69 -8.79
N GLU A 569 -9.60 -23.03 -9.59
CA GLU A 569 -8.14 -23.18 -9.55
C GLU A 569 -7.63 -23.23 -8.09
N PRO A 570 -6.83 -24.23 -7.69
CA PRO A 570 -6.26 -24.25 -6.36
C PRO A 570 -5.31 -23.07 -6.23
N GLU A 571 -5.51 -22.22 -5.23
CA GLU A 571 -4.46 -21.29 -4.78
C GLU A 571 -3.17 -22.09 -4.56
N LEU A 572 -2.17 -21.89 -5.43
CA LEU A 572 -0.87 -22.52 -5.31
C LEU A 572 -0.25 -22.14 -3.96
N GLN A 573 -0.28 -23.08 -3.01
CA GLN A 573 0.39 -22.92 -1.73
C GLN A 573 1.89 -22.68 -1.95
N PRO A 574 2.53 -21.81 -1.15
CA PRO A 574 3.94 -21.54 -1.33
C PRO A 574 4.78 -22.81 -1.08
N PRO A 575 5.86 -23.03 -1.85
CA PRO A 575 6.71 -24.19 -1.67
C PRO A 575 7.37 -24.17 -0.28
N GLN A 576 7.54 -25.34 0.33
CA GLN A 576 8.32 -25.50 1.56
C GLN A 576 9.83 -25.39 1.29
N TYR A 577 10.27 -24.20 0.88
CA TYR A 577 11.68 -23.93 0.60
C TYR A 577 12.46 -23.78 1.91
N ARG A 578 13.68 -24.34 1.95
CA ARG A 578 14.62 -24.21 3.08
C ARG A 578 15.94 -23.66 2.57
N MET A 579 16.38 -22.52 3.10
CA MET A 579 17.65 -21.93 2.67
C MET A 579 18.82 -22.85 3.00
N CYS A 580 19.77 -22.98 2.07
CA CYS A 580 20.89 -23.91 2.15
C CYS A 580 21.88 -23.50 3.25
N ARG A 581 21.90 -24.23 4.37
CA ARG A 581 22.78 -23.96 5.53
C ARG A 581 24.27 -24.21 5.25
N ALA A 582 24.59 -24.92 4.18
CA ALA A 582 25.96 -25.24 3.78
C ALA A 582 26.68 -24.09 3.06
N VAL A 583 25.97 -23.02 2.66
CA VAL A 583 26.57 -21.85 2.02
C VAL A 583 27.40 -21.04 3.02
N ARG A 584 28.70 -20.87 2.75
CA ARG A 584 29.68 -20.19 3.63
C ARG A 584 30.33 -18.93 3.03
N THR A 585 30.02 -18.60 1.79
CA THR A 585 30.65 -17.51 1.03
C THR A 585 29.60 -16.53 0.52
N VAL A 586 29.96 -15.25 0.39
CA VAL A 586 29.16 -14.22 -0.28
C VAL A 586 28.73 -14.67 -1.69
N GLU A 587 29.65 -15.25 -2.46
CA GLU A 587 29.34 -15.73 -3.83
C GLU A 587 28.30 -16.85 -3.84
N GLY A 588 28.50 -17.89 -3.01
CA GLY A 588 27.53 -18.97 -2.85
C GLY A 588 26.15 -18.47 -2.40
N LEU A 589 26.10 -17.44 -1.55
CA LEU A 589 24.84 -16.84 -1.12
C LEU A 589 24.18 -16.05 -2.25
N TRP A 590 24.98 -15.28 -3.00
CA TRP A 590 24.50 -14.56 -4.18
C TRP A 590 23.91 -15.49 -5.23
N ARG A 591 24.54 -16.65 -5.44
CA ARG A 591 24.05 -17.70 -6.36
C ARG A 591 22.72 -18.30 -5.89
N GLU A 592 22.59 -18.64 -4.61
CA GLU A 592 21.31 -19.08 -4.02
C GLU A 592 20.21 -18.02 -4.20
N TRP A 593 20.60 -16.74 -4.14
CA TRP A 593 19.67 -15.62 -4.21
C TRP A 593 19.16 -15.32 -5.62
N THR A 594 20.04 -15.39 -6.63
CA THR A 594 19.75 -14.95 -8.00
C THR A 594 19.44 -16.09 -8.95
N VAL A 595 20.06 -17.25 -8.77
CA VAL A 595 19.92 -18.41 -9.67
C VAL A 595 19.21 -19.57 -8.98
N GLY A 596 19.49 -19.79 -7.69
CA GLY A 596 19.05 -20.96 -6.94
C GLY A 596 20.16 -21.99 -6.76
N LEU A 597 19.91 -23.01 -5.94
CA LEU A 597 20.86 -24.10 -5.65
C LEU A 597 20.15 -25.45 -5.67
N ARG A 598 20.83 -26.50 -6.16
CA ARG A 598 20.36 -27.90 -6.13
C ARG A 598 18.97 -28.09 -6.76
N GLY A 599 18.72 -27.43 -7.89
CA GLY A 599 17.43 -27.49 -8.60
C GLY A 599 16.28 -26.75 -7.89
N GLN A 600 16.53 -26.07 -6.77
CA GLN A 600 15.56 -25.23 -6.09
C GLN A 600 15.55 -23.82 -6.68
N PRO A 601 14.40 -23.12 -6.68
CA PRO A 601 14.28 -21.78 -7.24
C PRO A 601 15.17 -20.76 -6.51
N ALA A 602 15.54 -19.70 -7.22
CA ALA A 602 16.20 -18.53 -6.65
C ALA A 602 15.34 -17.88 -5.55
N ILE A 603 15.97 -17.42 -4.47
CA ILE A 603 15.24 -16.73 -3.39
C ILE A 603 14.53 -15.47 -3.91
N ALA A 604 15.13 -14.74 -4.85
CA ALA A 604 14.49 -13.59 -5.49
C ALA A 604 13.21 -13.97 -6.24
N ALA A 605 13.16 -15.16 -6.86
CA ALA A 605 11.96 -15.66 -7.53
C ALA A 605 10.87 -16.05 -6.52
N LEU A 606 11.26 -16.62 -5.37
CA LEU A 606 10.33 -16.91 -4.27
C LEU A 606 9.71 -15.62 -3.69
N ASP A 607 10.54 -14.59 -3.48
CA ASP A 607 10.08 -13.28 -3.00
C ASP A 607 9.14 -12.61 -4.01
N SER A 608 9.46 -12.68 -5.30
CA SER A 608 8.63 -12.09 -6.35
C SER A 608 7.26 -12.77 -6.47
N ARG A 609 7.18 -14.10 -6.28
CA ARG A 609 5.96 -14.87 -6.52
C ARG A 609 5.09 -15.05 -5.28
N TRP A 610 5.67 -15.14 -4.09
CA TRP A 610 4.93 -15.41 -2.85
C TRP A 610 5.21 -14.40 -1.71
N GLY A 611 6.09 -13.41 -1.90
CA GLY A 611 6.43 -12.42 -0.88
C GLY A 611 6.97 -13.08 0.40
N SER A 612 6.48 -12.67 1.57
CA SER A 612 6.85 -13.30 2.85
C SER A 612 6.15 -14.64 3.11
N ARG A 613 5.10 -15.00 2.34
CA ARG A 613 4.27 -16.19 2.60
C ARG A 613 5.07 -17.48 2.52
N TRP A 614 6.06 -17.56 1.63
CA TRP A 614 6.90 -18.76 1.53
C TRP A 614 7.73 -19.02 2.79
N ARG A 615 7.99 -18.02 3.63
CA ARG A 615 8.73 -18.14 4.90
C ARG A 615 7.89 -17.88 6.16
N ALA A 616 6.59 -17.61 6.01
CA ALA A 616 5.69 -17.32 7.12
C ALA A 616 5.54 -18.54 8.05
N GLY A 617 5.43 -18.30 9.37
CA GLY A 617 5.28 -19.36 10.38
C GLY A 617 6.53 -20.18 10.69
N ARG A 618 7.67 -19.94 10.01
CA ARG A 618 8.92 -20.70 10.18
C ARG A 618 10.04 -19.82 10.71
N GLN A 619 10.14 -19.73 12.05
CA GLN A 619 11.05 -18.81 12.74
C GLN A 619 12.52 -18.94 12.31
N SER A 620 12.99 -20.17 12.07
CA SER A 620 14.35 -20.42 11.58
C SER A 620 14.62 -19.88 10.17
N GLU A 621 13.62 -19.91 9.27
CA GLU A 621 13.77 -19.36 7.92
C GLU A 621 13.69 -17.83 7.95
N LEU A 622 12.82 -17.25 8.79
CA LEU A 622 12.74 -15.80 8.99
C LEU A 622 14.06 -15.21 9.49
N GLN A 623 14.67 -15.83 10.51
CA GLN A 623 15.94 -15.37 11.08
C GLN A 623 17.08 -15.46 10.07
N TRP A 624 17.19 -16.58 9.36
CA TRP A 624 18.24 -16.80 8.37
C TRP A 624 18.09 -15.92 7.13
N TYR A 625 16.86 -15.75 6.63
CA TYR A 625 16.57 -14.83 5.54
C TYR A 625 16.98 -13.41 5.93
N SER A 626 16.55 -12.95 7.12
CA SER A 626 16.89 -11.62 7.63
C SER A 626 18.40 -11.42 7.76
N LEU A 627 19.15 -12.45 8.18
CA LEU A 627 20.60 -12.36 8.35
C LEU A 627 21.32 -12.29 7.00
N ARG A 628 20.99 -13.20 6.09
CA ARG A 628 21.61 -13.29 4.76
C ARG A 628 21.25 -12.13 3.84
N LEU A 629 20.05 -11.56 4.00
CA LEU A 629 19.63 -10.35 3.28
C LEU A 629 20.60 -9.17 3.50
N GLU A 630 21.31 -9.13 4.63
CA GLU A 630 22.25 -8.04 4.91
C GLU A 630 23.40 -7.98 3.90
N VAL A 631 23.89 -9.14 3.43
CA VAL A 631 24.91 -9.25 2.38
C VAL A 631 24.36 -8.83 1.02
N ILE A 632 23.14 -9.24 0.67
CA ILE A 632 22.48 -8.87 -0.59
C ILE A 632 22.29 -7.35 -0.68
N LYS A 633 21.82 -6.74 0.41
CA LYS A 633 21.72 -5.28 0.54
C LYS A 633 23.09 -4.61 0.38
N GLU A 634 24.16 -5.23 0.88
CA GLU A 634 25.51 -4.65 0.79
C GLU A 634 26.06 -4.69 -0.63
N ILE A 635 25.84 -5.81 -1.35
CA ILE A 635 26.16 -5.93 -2.77
C ILE A 635 25.46 -4.83 -3.57
N ARG A 636 24.16 -4.65 -3.35
CA ARG A 636 23.37 -3.60 -4.03
C ARG A 636 23.85 -2.19 -3.68
N ARG A 637 24.20 -1.95 -2.41
CA ARG A 637 24.79 -0.67 -1.96
C ARG A 637 26.11 -0.38 -2.66
N VAL A 638 27.01 -1.37 -2.75
CA VAL A 638 28.31 -1.23 -3.43
C VAL A 638 28.11 -1.04 -4.94
N ALA A 639 27.19 -1.78 -5.56
CA ALA A 639 26.85 -1.64 -6.98
C ALA A 639 26.40 -0.20 -7.30
N GLN A 640 25.49 0.34 -6.50
CA GLN A 640 24.98 1.68 -6.68
C GLN A 640 26.03 2.76 -6.38
N ALA A 641 26.76 2.64 -5.27
CA ALA A 641 27.77 3.61 -4.86
C ALA A 641 28.94 3.71 -5.86
N LYS A 642 29.32 2.59 -6.48
CA LYS A 642 30.41 2.55 -7.46
C LYS A 642 29.93 2.58 -8.92
N ARG A 643 28.61 2.63 -9.17
CA ARG A 643 27.99 2.55 -10.50
C ARG A 643 28.50 1.36 -11.34
N ILE A 644 28.57 0.18 -10.71
CA ILE A 644 29.00 -1.08 -11.34
C ILE A 644 27.86 -2.10 -11.29
N SER A 645 27.96 -3.18 -12.07
CA SER A 645 26.98 -4.26 -12.04
C SER A 645 26.93 -4.94 -10.66
N GLU A 646 25.78 -5.50 -10.30
CA GLU A 646 25.63 -6.26 -9.04
C GLU A 646 26.60 -7.45 -8.98
N GLN A 647 26.93 -8.05 -10.13
CA GLN A 647 27.91 -9.13 -10.21
C GLN A 647 29.34 -8.65 -9.89
N ALA A 648 29.74 -7.48 -10.39
CA ALA A 648 31.03 -6.88 -10.06
C ALA A 648 31.09 -6.44 -8.59
N ALA A 649 30.00 -5.88 -8.07
CA ALA A 649 29.89 -5.51 -6.66
C ALA A 649 29.91 -6.72 -5.73
N MET A 650 29.31 -7.85 -6.13
CA MET A 650 29.40 -9.11 -5.41
C MET A 650 30.85 -9.57 -5.27
N GLY A 651 31.65 -9.47 -6.34
CA GLY A 651 33.09 -9.73 -6.28
C GLY A 651 33.82 -8.88 -5.24
N ILE A 652 33.49 -7.59 -5.13
CA ILE A 652 34.05 -6.68 -4.12
C ILE A 652 33.66 -7.09 -2.70
N VAL A 653 32.38 -7.39 -2.46
CA VAL A 653 31.89 -7.80 -1.14
C VAL A 653 32.43 -9.18 -0.75
N SER A 654 32.62 -10.07 -1.72
CA SER A 654 33.27 -11.38 -1.53
C SER A 654 34.73 -11.22 -1.12
N MET A 655 35.49 -10.36 -1.81
CA MET A 655 36.86 -10.00 -1.41
C MET A 655 36.91 -9.36 -0.01
N GLN A 656 35.91 -8.56 0.35
CA GLN A 656 35.81 -8.00 1.70
C GLN A 656 35.61 -9.08 2.77
N GLN A 657 34.74 -10.07 2.53
CA GLN A 657 34.58 -11.21 3.44
C GLN A 657 35.89 -11.98 3.58
N GLN A 658 36.58 -12.26 2.48
CA GLN A 658 37.85 -12.99 2.46
C GLN A 658 38.96 -12.24 3.20
N ARG A 659 39.09 -10.93 3.00
CA ARG A 659 40.07 -10.07 3.69
C ARG A 659 39.85 -10.01 5.20
N ILE A 660 38.60 -10.01 5.64
CA ILE A 660 38.26 -10.04 7.07
C ILE A 660 38.48 -11.45 7.66
N GLY A 661 38.52 -12.49 6.82
CA GLY A 661 38.77 -13.87 7.25
C GLY A 661 37.67 -14.45 8.15
N CYS A 662 36.42 -13.96 8.01
CA CYS A 662 35.32 -14.35 8.88
C CYS A 662 34.27 -15.24 8.19
N SER A 663 33.54 -16.02 8.99
CA SER A 663 32.41 -16.81 8.50
C SER A 663 31.31 -15.91 7.92
N LEU A 664 30.53 -16.43 6.96
CA LEU A 664 29.43 -15.67 6.35
C LEU A 664 28.44 -15.15 7.40
N ASP A 665 28.13 -15.94 8.43
CA ASP A 665 27.20 -15.54 9.49
C ASP A 665 27.79 -14.41 10.34
N GLN A 666 29.09 -14.46 10.67
CA GLN A 666 29.78 -13.38 11.36
C GLN A 666 29.84 -12.11 10.50
N PHE A 667 30.10 -12.25 9.20
CA PHE A 667 30.09 -11.16 8.23
C PHE A 667 28.70 -10.50 8.14
N CYS A 668 27.63 -11.29 8.08
CA CYS A 668 26.25 -10.78 8.09
C CYS A 668 25.92 -10.01 9.37
N LYS A 669 26.37 -10.51 10.54
CA LYS A 669 26.19 -9.82 11.84
C LYS A 669 26.96 -8.49 11.89
N GLN A 670 28.19 -8.45 11.36
CA GLN A 670 28.99 -7.23 11.27
C GLN A 670 28.33 -6.19 10.35
N LEU A 671 27.87 -6.58 9.16
CA LEU A 671 27.14 -5.68 8.25
C LEU A 671 25.88 -5.09 8.90
N ARG A 672 25.15 -5.93 9.66
CA ARG A 672 23.97 -5.49 10.42
C ARG A 672 24.34 -4.49 11.52
N ALA A 673 25.43 -4.72 12.24
CA ALA A 673 25.91 -3.82 13.30
C ALA A 673 26.37 -2.47 12.72
N ASN A 674 27.13 -2.49 11.63
CA ASN A 674 27.63 -1.28 10.97
C ASN A 674 26.49 -0.41 10.42
N ARG A 675 25.40 -1.01 9.91
CA ARG A 675 24.20 -0.24 9.52
C ARG A 675 23.49 0.42 10.70
N LYS A 676 23.44 -0.25 11.86
CA LYS A 676 22.88 0.37 13.08
C LYS A 676 23.74 1.54 13.56
N ALA A 677 25.07 1.42 13.48
CA ALA A 677 25.99 2.48 13.86
C ALA A 677 25.97 3.70 12.91
N CYS A 678 25.72 3.49 11.62
CA CYS A 678 25.69 4.56 10.61
C CYS A 678 24.35 5.34 10.54
N THR A 679 23.45 5.13 11.51
CA THR A 679 22.22 5.92 11.66
C THR A 679 22.59 7.21 12.42
N PRO A 680 22.48 8.42 11.86
CA PRO A 680 22.88 9.64 12.58
C PRO A 680 21.89 9.93 13.70
N GLY A 681 22.24 9.52 14.91
CA GLY A 681 21.59 9.91 16.15
C GLY A 681 22.61 10.57 17.05
N ARG A 682 22.40 11.86 17.35
CA ARG A 682 22.95 12.61 18.49
C ARG A 682 24.42 12.35 18.82
N LEU A 683 25.31 13.18 18.29
CA LEU A 683 26.53 13.52 19.02
C LEU A 683 26.22 14.73 19.89
N ALA A 684 26.41 14.53 21.20
CA ALA A 684 26.41 15.59 22.19
C ALA A 684 27.69 16.41 22.03
N VAL A 685 27.52 17.69 21.70
CA VAL A 685 28.20 18.85 22.31
C VAL A 685 27.15 19.95 22.41
#